data_AF-A0A2E7BI70-F1
#
_entry.id   AF-A0A2E7BI70-F1
#
_cell.length_a   1.000
_cell.length_b   1.000
_cell.length_c   1.000
_cell.angle_alpha   90.00
_cell.angle_beta   90.00
_cell.angle_gamma   90.00
#
_symmetry.space_group_name_H-M   'P 1'
#
loop_
_entity.id
_entity.type
_entity.pdbx_description
1 polymer ?
#
loop_
_entity_poly.entity_id
_entity_poly.type
_entity_poly.pdbx_seq_one_letter_code
_entity_poly.pdbx_strand_id
1 'polypeptide(L)'
;MAIGDRMAGQGSGRQYSNQRANPRAFGAGVETAIKGLAGSTEDAFNTTLALRERLNTRADRTEDFDTERRYIEYIGQQNRAQAERIRGAQENANGVTNQTAEQLESAKQDFLQTIPERLRPEYSTKIETFEQNTITSAFNFEYTAGNEKFVKDVNATLNSEASSVLMGDKSADEARENIFGLIESSDLDEPAKRDLRDQSEAFLLKAEYQKEVEYAVDFRGTVAPKTEGDVVAAGLLPHERGILNAISSPESSDRYDVMYSGKKITDFSDHPREYITITEGPNKGKKSSAAGKYQFLASTWDATVREYNAAHPDKAVTDFSPESQDRIALFYARKIYNRQLDAGEMTFDEVLTSGNRDLIKGMKNAFTDDKGGWEGLRDQFTSADAFANIIMGTKGIRGGGTGSPGAPDVWENPKYAALSFEEKNNLALYAAKSVSARDEAAAKAAKIQQEAVTERAMFDAMAGKNTLADMDALIKQGILPDSSSANKWKGFVEEANKGRSELQRVTSALNSGGVLYASDDKGLNLFLGKEGIERMQSFDQEYAEKTLMPVAARAGFFPSDYAEQLNSMVLSSNTQAREYGTAILSGMAATDPRILDRSPGLSEAAKKQVMLADSLRGIYTAEEVAERLKAANDPQQARSLEAARSEAGKFFEKNYTTDNILGAFDSWMPFDASAAPITRGQNAMLMQDYKTAFVEGFVISGNEDGAKSYADKMILRNWFPSNVGGTTRLSKYPPESFYETIAGSHDWIDAQARNELGFGGSTQFQLIPDAQTEYEGRAYQNAKDKSGMNNASYQVAFLNDEGLPEIMLNDDGEPIRWAAEITDDMKQKIELAAQYESLKVRRNAIMRMGQTGGALPENAAAEVKDVRSQMEELEQQAGGNPVAAATGKVTGNKVDLTEQLRIAKEGLDKAFAINASRSITNNLAAQIKRLEAELEQVQ
;
A
#
# COMPACT_ATOMS: atom_id res chain seq x y z
N MET A 1 -26.53 26.21 -13.13
CA MET A 1 -25.69 27.01 -12.22
C MET A 1 -25.42 28.37 -12.86
N ALA A 2 -25.98 29.44 -12.26
CA ALA A 2 -25.52 30.83 -12.38
C ALA A 2 -26.26 31.61 -11.28
N ILE A 3 -25.64 31.70 -10.10
CA ILE A 3 -26.13 32.43 -8.94
C ILE A 3 -25.42 33.79 -8.94
N GLY A 4 -26.20 34.87 -9.04
CA GLY A 4 -25.70 36.24 -8.97
C GLY A 4 -26.21 36.91 -7.69
N ASP A 5 -25.33 36.99 -6.70
CA ASP A 5 -25.47 37.78 -5.47
C ASP A 5 -25.73 39.26 -5.78
N ARG A 6 -26.69 39.88 -5.09
CA ARG A 6 -26.78 41.34 -4.95
C ARG A 6 -26.56 41.75 -3.51
N MET A 7 -25.47 42.46 -3.32
CA MET A 7 -25.07 43.13 -2.08
C MET A 7 -26.05 44.22 -1.64
N ALA A 8 -26.16 44.33 -0.33
CA ALA A 8 -26.70 45.47 0.41
C ALA A 8 -25.82 46.72 0.24
N GLY A 9 -26.45 47.89 0.15
CA GLY A 9 -25.81 49.20 0.19
C GLY A 9 -26.77 50.24 0.77
N GLN A 10 -26.37 50.87 1.88
CA GLN A 10 -27.08 51.92 2.61
C GLN A 10 -27.25 53.22 1.79
N GLY A 11 -28.35 53.92 2.03
CA GLY A 11 -28.55 55.32 1.62
C GLY A 11 -29.67 55.99 2.42
N SER A 12 -29.28 56.93 3.30
CA SER A 12 -30.11 57.91 4.01
C SER A 12 -30.99 58.72 3.05
N GLY A 13 -32.23 59.10 3.36
CA GLY A 13 -32.66 60.03 4.40
C GLY A 13 -33.14 61.34 3.76
N ARG A 14 -34.46 61.56 3.68
CA ARG A 14 -35.06 62.88 3.43
C ARG A 14 -36.31 63.09 4.30
N GLN A 15 -36.33 64.28 4.89
CA GLN A 15 -37.19 64.75 5.96
C GLN A 15 -38.62 65.05 5.50
N TYR A 16 -39.59 64.81 6.39
CA TYR A 16 -40.79 65.64 6.50
C TYR A 16 -40.83 66.26 7.90
N SER A 17 -40.81 67.59 7.93
CA SER A 17 -40.83 68.42 9.13
C SER A 17 -42.24 68.64 9.66
N ASN A 18 -42.38 68.47 10.98
CA ASN A 18 -43.08 69.33 11.96
C ASN A 18 -44.50 69.85 11.66
N GLN A 19 -45.45 69.52 12.55
CA GLN A 19 -45.93 70.48 13.57
C GLN A 19 -46.88 69.80 14.58
N ARG A 20 -46.54 69.91 15.87
CA ARG A 20 -47.43 69.71 17.02
C ARG A 20 -47.94 71.08 17.49
N ALA A 21 -49.24 71.20 17.73
CA ALA A 21 -49.92 72.17 18.63
C ALA A 21 -51.40 71.76 18.71
N ASN A 22 -52.20 71.89 19.77
CA ASN A 22 -52.07 72.11 21.22
C ASN A 22 -53.49 71.77 21.77
N PRO A 23 -53.68 71.02 22.88
CA PRO A 23 -54.99 70.51 23.29
C PRO A 23 -55.70 71.51 24.22
N ARG A 24 -56.76 72.17 23.72
CA ARG A 24 -57.84 72.87 24.47
C ARG A 24 -58.61 73.82 23.52
N ALA A 25 -59.68 73.34 22.89
CA ALA A 25 -60.74 74.20 22.30
C ALA A 25 -61.93 73.37 21.77
N PHE A 26 -62.55 72.55 22.62
CA PHE A 26 -63.96 72.16 22.41
C PHE A 26 -64.61 71.74 23.74
N GLY A 27 -64.51 72.65 24.72
CA GLY A 27 -65.09 72.55 26.05
C GLY A 27 -65.63 73.92 26.48
N ALA A 28 -66.53 74.51 25.69
CA ALA A 28 -67.17 75.79 25.99
C ALA A 28 -68.72 75.71 25.97
N GLY A 29 -69.30 74.51 26.02
CA GLY A 29 -70.76 74.31 25.90
C GLY A 29 -71.45 73.61 27.06
N VAL A 30 -70.74 73.00 28.01
CA VAL A 30 -71.36 72.18 29.09
C VAL A 30 -71.09 72.74 30.49
N GLU A 31 -70.13 73.66 30.63
CA GLU A 31 -69.86 74.39 31.88
C GLU A 31 -70.99 75.38 32.25
N THR A 32 -71.95 75.62 31.34
CA THR A 32 -73.13 76.48 31.54
C THR A 32 -74.41 75.71 31.88
N ALA A 33 -74.40 74.36 31.93
CA ALA A 33 -75.60 73.55 32.10
C ALA A 33 -75.74 72.82 33.46
N ILE A 34 -74.72 72.87 34.33
CA ILE A 34 -74.70 72.08 35.59
C ILE A 34 -74.77 72.94 36.87
N LYS A 35 -74.72 74.27 36.79
CA LYS A 35 -74.76 75.16 37.98
C LYS A 35 -76.13 75.79 38.29
N GLY A 36 -77.15 75.54 37.48
CA GLY A 36 -78.52 75.93 37.78
C GLY A 36 -79.37 74.70 38.08
N LEU A 37 -80.01 74.67 39.24
CA LEU A 37 -80.97 73.66 39.73
C LEU A 37 -80.39 72.50 40.55
N ALA A 38 -79.68 72.85 41.62
CA ALA A 38 -79.96 72.25 42.92
C ALA A 38 -81.12 73.04 43.55
N GLY A 39 -82.31 72.43 43.63
CA GLY A 39 -83.46 73.05 44.28
C GLY A 39 -84.74 72.22 44.18
N SER A 40 -85.12 71.64 45.33
CA SER A 40 -86.41 71.01 45.69
C SER A 40 -86.81 69.68 45.03
N THR A 41 -86.93 68.69 45.90
CA THR A 41 -87.42 67.33 45.77
C THR A 41 -88.94 67.27 45.60
N GLU A 42 -89.48 66.96 44.40
CA GLU A 42 -90.84 66.37 44.28
C GLU A 42 -91.25 65.72 42.92
N ASP A 43 -90.35 65.42 41.98
CA ASP A 43 -90.72 64.84 40.65
C ASP A 43 -89.90 63.60 40.23
N ALA A 44 -89.53 62.75 41.18
CA ALA A 44 -88.56 61.66 40.98
C ALA A 44 -89.09 60.38 40.28
N PHE A 45 -90.39 60.28 39.94
CA PHE A 45 -90.95 59.01 39.43
C PHE A 45 -91.21 58.96 37.90
N ASN A 46 -91.60 60.08 37.27
CA ASN A 46 -91.98 60.10 35.84
C ASN A 46 -90.81 60.31 34.86
N THR A 47 -89.65 60.76 35.33
CA THR A 47 -88.46 61.01 34.50
C THR A 47 -87.68 59.73 34.17
N THR A 48 -87.87 58.67 34.96
CA THR A 48 -87.06 57.44 34.91
C THR A 48 -87.43 56.51 33.74
N LEU A 49 -88.68 56.52 33.27
CA LEU A 49 -89.15 55.62 32.20
C LEU A 49 -88.74 56.12 30.80
N ALA A 50 -88.90 57.43 30.54
CA ALA A 50 -88.48 58.05 29.27
C ALA A 50 -86.95 58.10 29.09
N LEU A 51 -86.19 58.18 30.20
CA LEU A 51 -84.73 58.00 30.19
C LEU A 51 -84.34 56.55 29.87
N ARG A 52 -85.10 55.54 30.34
CA ARG A 52 -84.86 54.11 30.03
C ARG A 52 -85.05 53.77 28.56
N GLU A 53 -86.09 54.27 27.90
CA GLU A 53 -86.30 54.03 26.46
C GLU A 53 -85.20 54.68 25.58
N ARG A 54 -84.80 55.91 25.88
CA ARG A 54 -83.68 56.58 25.18
C ARG A 54 -82.32 55.91 25.46
N LEU A 55 -82.13 55.35 26.65
CA LEU A 55 -80.95 54.55 26.99
C LEU A 55 -80.91 53.23 26.21
N ASN A 56 -82.05 52.54 26.07
CA ASN A 56 -82.15 51.30 25.27
C ASN A 56 -81.82 51.59 23.78
N THR A 57 -82.36 52.68 23.21
CA THR A 57 -82.08 53.05 21.80
C THR A 57 -80.60 53.41 21.55
N ARG A 58 -79.91 53.95 22.56
CA ARG A 58 -78.46 54.24 22.48
C ARG A 58 -77.61 53.00 22.74
N ALA A 59 -78.08 52.08 23.60
CA ALA A 59 -77.46 50.79 23.83
C ALA A 59 -77.47 49.94 22.56
N ASP A 60 -78.61 49.84 21.87
CA ASP A 60 -78.75 49.09 20.61
C ASP A 60 -77.81 49.64 19.52
N ARG A 61 -77.70 50.97 19.36
CA ARG A 61 -76.76 51.59 18.39
C ARG A 61 -75.29 51.38 18.74
N THR A 62 -74.97 51.31 20.04
CA THR A 62 -73.60 51.02 20.49
C THR A 62 -73.26 49.56 20.22
N GLU A 63 -74.23 48.67 20.43
CA GLU A 63 -74.13 47.24 20.16
C GLU A 63 -74.04 46.95 18.65
N ASP A 64 -74.76 47.69 17.80
CA ASP A 64 -74.63 47.64 16.33
C ASP A 64 -73.22 47.99 15.88
N PHE A 65 -72.70 49.13 16.36
CA PHE A 65 -71.36 49.59 16.01
C PHE A 65 -70.27 48.64 16.48
N ASP A 66 -70.40 48.11 17.70
CA ASP A 66 -69.47 47.11 18.23
C ASP A 66 -69.53 45.78 17.47
N THR A 67 -70.73 45.37 17.05
CA THR A 67 -70.94 44.19 16.20
C THR A 67 -70.29 44.34 14.83
N GLU A 68 -70.44 45.50 14.18
CA GLU A 68 -69.79 45.78 12.89
C GLU A 68 -68.25 45.83 13.02
N ARG A 69 -67.72 46.42 14.11
CA ARG A 69 -66.28 46.37 14.41
C ARG A 69 -65.78 44.92 14.54
N ARG A 70 -66.48 44.10 15.32
CA ARG A 70 -66.14 42.68 15.50
C ARG A 70 -66.21 41.88 14.20
N TYR A 71 -67.17 42.21 13.32
CA TYR A 71 -67.26 41.61 11.99
C TYR A 71 -66.05 41.97 11.11
N ILE A 72 -65.64 43.23 11.08
CA ILE A 72 -64.43 43.65 10.36
C ILE A 72 -63.19 42.93 10.90
N GLU A 73 -63.07 42.80 12.22
CA GLU A 73 -61.98 42.04 12.87
C GLU A 73 -62.01 40.56 12.49
N TYR A 74 -63.19 39.92 12.48
CA TYR A 74 -63.41 38.55 12.04
C TYR A 74 -62.92 38.34 10.60
N ILE A 75 -63.37 39.17 9.66
CA ILE A 75 -62.93 39.11 8.26
C ILE A 75 -61.41 39.28 8.15
N GLY A 76 -60.84 40.23 8.89
CA GLY A 76 -59.40 40.46 8.94
C GLY A 76 -58.61 39.26 9.47
N GLN A 77 -59.14 38.55 10.46
CA GLN A 77 -58.53 37.32 11.00
C GLN A 77 -58.60 36.17 10.00
N GLN A 78 -59.75 35.93 9.38
CA GLN A 78 -59.90 34.83 8.41
C GLN A 78 -59.04 35.04 7.15
N ASN A 79 -58.94 36.28 6.65
CA ASN A 79 -58.04 36.60 5.54
C ASN A 79 -56.57 36.32 5.85
N ARG A 80 -56.10 36.63 7.07
CA ARG A 80 -54.72 36.32 7.49
C ARG A 80 -54.48 34.81 7.58
N ALA A 81 -55.42 34.08 8.18
CA ALA A 81 -55.34 32.62 8.29
C ALA A 81 -55.30 31.95 6.90
N GLN A 82 -56.12 32.43 5.95
CA GLN A 82 -56.08 31.94 4.57
C GLN A 82 -54.75 32.23 3.87
N ALA A 83 -54.20 33.44 4.04
CA ALA A 83 -52.91 33.81 3.46
C ALA A 83 -51.72 33.01 4.04
N GLU A 84 -51.81 32.58 5.30
CA GLU A 84 -50.84 31.67 5.93
C GLU A 84 -50.98 30.24 5.39
N ARG A 85 -52.21 29.73 5.25
CA ARG A 85 -52.47 28.41 4.65
C ARG A 85 -51.94 28.31 3.22
N ILE A 86 -52.27 29.29 2.36
CA ILE A 86 -51.81 29.33 0.98
C ILE A 86 -50.27 29.36 0.92
N ARG A 87 -49.61 30.14 1.78
CA ARG A 87 -48.14 30.18 1.86
C ARG A 87 -47.54 28.85 2.32
N GLY A 88 -48.15 28.18 3.29
CA GLY A 88 -47.68 26.88 3.78
C GLY A 88 -47.91 25.74 2.80
N ALA A 89 -48.89 25.86 1.90
CA ALA A 89 -49.30 24.81 0.98
C ALA A 89 -48.65 24.92 -0.42
N GLN A 90 -47.66 25.81 -0.63
CA GLN A 90 -47.04 26.01 -1.95
C GLN A 90 -46.42 24.74 -2.56
N GLU A 91 -45.97 23.78 -1.74
CA GLU A 91 -45.40 22.51 -2.23
C GLU A 91 -46.44 21.39 -2.35
N ASN A 92 -47.59 21.51 -1.66
CA ASN A 92 -48.67 20.53 -1.68
C ASN A 92 -50.02 21.22 -1.40
N ALA A 93 -50.67 21.69 -2.46
CA ALA A 93 -51.91 22.46 -2.37
C ALA A 93 -53.17 21.61 -2.17
N ASN A 94 -53.05 20.27 -2.19
CA ASN A 94 -54.19 19.36 -2.09
C ASN A 94 -54.92 19.51 -0.75
N GLY A 95 -56.24 19.66 -0.81
CA GLY A 95 -57.12 19.77 0.35
C GLY A 95 -57.19 21.17 0.97
N VAL A 96 -56.50 22.17 0.40
CA VAL A 96 -56.57 23.57 0.88
C VAL A 96 -58.00 24.10 0.83
N THR A 97 -58.76 23.77 -0.21
CA THR A 97 -60.18 24.18 -0.34
C THR A 97 -61.04 23.63 0.80
N ASN A 98 -60.90 22.34 1.12
CA ASN A 98 -61.67 21.69 2.18
C ASN A 98 -61.29 22.24 3.56
N GLN A 99 -59.98 22.42 3.82
CA GLN A 99 -59.50 23.02 5.07
C GLN A 99 -59.98 24.47 5.24
N THR A 100 -60.04 25.24 4.15
CA THR A 100 -60.61 26.59 4.16
C THR A 100 -62.09 26.57 4.50
N ALA A 101 -62.86 25.68 3.88
CA ALA A 101 -64.29 25.55 4.17
C ALA A 101 -64.57 25.14 5.63
N GLU A 102 -63.85 24.14 6.15
CA GLU A 102 -64.00 23.66 7.53
C GLU A 102 -63.67 24.75 8.57
N GLN A 103 -62.58 25.49 8.36
CA GLN A 103 -62.19 26.57 9.28
C GLN A 103 -63.22 27.70 9.28
N LEU A 104 -63.68 28.12 8.10
CA LEU A 104 -64.63 29.21 7.96
C LEU A 104 -65.96 28.87 8.65
N GLU A 105 -66.47 27.65 8.46
CA GLU A 105 -67.68 27.18 9.12
C GLU A 105 -67.51 27.19 10.65
N SER A 106 -66.40 26.67 11.17
CA SER A 106 -66.12 26.73 12.63
C SER A 106 -66.07 28.18 13.13
N ALA A 107 -65.39 29.06 12.41
CA ALA A 107 -65.24 30.46 12.81
C ALA A 107 -66.56 31.23 12.72
N LYS A 108 -67.42 30.91 11.75
CA LYS A 108 -68.79 31.45 11.62
C LYS A 108 -69.64 31.08 12.83
N GLN A 109 -69.63 29.81 13.24
CA GLN A 109 -70.39 29.35 14.40
C GLN A 109 -69.97 30.09 15.68
N ASP A 110 -68.66 30.24 15.90
CA ASP A 110 -68.12 30.98 17.04
C ASP A 110 -68.50 32.47 16.99
N PHE A 111 -68.39 33.10 15.82
CA PHE A 111 -68.69 34.51 15.66
C PHE A 111 -70.17 34.82 15.88
N LEU A 112 -71.09 34.01 15.31
CA LEU A 112 -72.55 34.20 15.43
C LEU A 112 -73.05 34.11 16.87
N GLN A 113 -72.38 33.33 17.73
CA GLN A 113 -72.69 33.28 19.17
C GLN A 113 -72.42 34.61 19.88
N THR A 114 -71.48 35.41 19.36
CA THR A 114 -71.16 36.74 19.90
C THR A 114 -72.12 37.82 19.40
N ILE A 115 -72.95 37.53 18.39
CA ILE A 115 -73.86 38.48 17.76
C ILE A 115 -75.23 38.50 18.47
N PRO A 116 -75.79 39.70 18.74
CA PRO A 116 -77.14 39.84 19.28
C PRO A 116 -78.18 39.19 18.36
N GLU A 117 -79.21 38.55 18.94
CA GLU A 117 -80.18 37.73 18.20
C GLU A 117 -80.87 38.49 17.05
N ARG A 118 -81.11 39.80 17.21
CA ARG A 118 -81.71 40.67 16.19
C ARG A 118 -80.82 40.88 14.94
N LEU A 119 -79.50 40.79 15.08
CA LEU A 119 -78.53 41.06 14.00
C LEU A 119 -78.03 39.77 13.33
N ARG A 120 -78.22 38.60 13.95
CA ARG A 120 -77.73 37.32 13.42
C ARG A 120 -78.13 37.04 11.96
N PRO A 121 -79.38 37.30 11.51
CA PRO A 121 -79.76 37.03 10.11
C PRO A 121 -78.98 37.87 9.10
N GLU A 122 -78.73 39.15 9.41
CA GLU A 122 -77.97 40.06 8.55
C GLU A 122 -76.50 39.62 8.45
N TYR A 123 -75.87 39.35 9.58
CA TYR A 123 -74.46 38.97 9.61
C TYR A 123 -74.21 37.55 9.11
N SER A 124 -75.16 36.61 9.26
CA SER A 124 -75.07 35.29 8.62
C SER A 124 -74.94 35.42 7.10
N THR A 125 -75.76 36.28 6.48
CA THR A 125 -75.73 36.54 5.04
C THR A 125 -74.41 37.20 4.59
N LYS A 126 -73.92 38.17 5.38
CA LYS A 126 -72.62 38.84 5.14
C LYS A 126 -71.45 37.84 5.20
N ILE A 127 -71.46 36.95 6.20
CA ILE A 127 -70.43 35.92 6.39
C ILE A 127 -70.49 34.90 5.26
N GLU A 128 -71.67 34.39 4.89
CA GLU A 128 -71.83 33.42 3.79
C GLU A 128 -71.27 33.95 2.47
N THR A 129 -71.47 35.23 2.17
CA THR A 129 -70.90 35.87 0.97
C THR A 129 -69.37 35.90 1.03
N PHE A 130 -68.79 36.20 2.19
CA PHE A 130 -67.34 36.17 2.41
C PHE A 130 -66.78 34.74 2.31
N GLU A 131 -67.47 33.75 2.88
CA GLU A 131 -67.07 32.35 2.84
C GLU A 131 -66.96 31.84 1.41
N GLN A 132 -68.00 32.06 0.61
CA GLN A 132 -68.03 31.64 -0.80
C GLN A 132 -66.88 32.24 -1.61
N ASN A 133 -66.60 33.53 -1.43
CA ASN A 133 -65.48 34.19 -2.12
C ASN A 133 -64.12 33.63 -1.69
N THR A 134 -63.96 33.32 -0.39
CA THR A 134 -62.70 32.80 0.16
C THR A 134 -62.46 31.35 -0.25
N ILE A 135 -63.51 30.51 -0.25
CA ILE A 135 -63.47 29.13 -0.72
C ILE A 135 -63.16 29.09 -2.22
N THR A 136 -63.79 29.94 -3.03
CA THR A 136 -63.51 30.05 -4.47
C THR A 136 -62.05 30.44 -4.73
N SER A 137 -61.49 31.36 -3.94
CA SER A 137 -60.07 31.73 -4.01
C SER A 137 -59.15 30.55 -3.65
N ALA A 138 -59.49 29.78 -2.62
CA ALA A 138 -58.76 28.57 -2.21
C ALA A 138 -58.78 27.50 -3.32
N PHE A 139 -59.94 27.27 -3.93
CA PHE A 139 -60.11 26.35 -5.06
C PHE A 139 -59.27 26.75 -6.26
N ASN A 140 -59.29 28.03 -6.66
CA ASN A 140 -58.49 28.52 -7.78
C ASN A 140 -56.99 28.36 -7.52
N PHE A 141 -56.54 28.58 -6.28
CA PHE A 141 -55.15 28.32 -5.89
C PHE A 141 -54.80 26.84 -5.99
N GLU A 142 -55.61 25.95 -5.40
CA GLU A 142 -55.40 24.51 -5.42
C GLU A 142 -55.37 23.96 -6.86
N TYR A 143 -56.30 24.40 -7.71
CA TYR A 143 -56.36 24.04 -9.13
C TYR A 143 -55.11 24.52 -9.90
N THR A 144 -54.69 25.77 -9.70
CA THR A 144 -53.51 26.33 -10.40
C THR A 144 -52.22 25.63 -9.96
N ALA A 145 -52.04 25.41 -8.67
CA ALA A 145 -50.87 24.73 -8.13
C ALA A 145 -50.81 23.24 -8.55
N GLY A 146 -51.97 22.58 -8.68
CA GLY A 146 -52.06 21.22 -9.24
C GLY A 146 -51.57 21.16 -10.69
N ASN A 147 -51.99 22.10 -11.53
CA ASN A 147 -51.55 22.19 -12.92
C ASN A 147 -50.05 22.42 -13.06
N GLU A 148 -49.47 23.33 -12.25
CA GLU A 148 -48.02 23.56 -12.22
C GLU A 148 -47.25 22.29 -11.80
N LYS A 149 -47.78 21.53 -10.85
CA LYS A 149 -47.19 20.25 -10.43
C LYS A 149 -47.21 19.22 -11.56
N PHE A 150 -48.33 19.06 -12.27
CA PHE A 150 -48.40 18.14 -13.41
C PHE A 150 -47.36 18.49 -14.49
N VAL A 151 -47.23 19.77 -14.84
CA VAL A 151 -46.21 20.24 -15.80
C VAL A 151 -44.79 19.92 -15.31
N LYS A 152 -44.52 20.12 -14.02
CA LYS A 152 -43.21 19.80 -13.41
C LYS A 152 -42.91 18.30 -13.45
N ASP A 153 -43.88 17.46 -13.11
CA ASP A 153 -43.75 16.00 -13.07
C ASP A 153 -43.58 15.43 -14.49
N VAL A 154 -44.31 15.95 -15.48
CA VAL A 154 -44.11 15.62 -16.90
C VAL A 154 -42.70 15.98 -17.36
N ASN A 155 -42.21 17.18 -17.05
CA ASN A 155 -40.86 17.59 -17.42
C ASN A 155 -39.77 16.75 -16.72
N ALA A 156 -39.95 16.39 -15.46
CA ALA A 156 -39.02 15.51 -14.74
C ALA A 156 -38.97 14.12 -15.37
N THR A 157 -40.14 13.57 -15.70
CA THR A 157 -40.26 12.26 -16.37
C THR A 157 -39.66 12.32 -17.77
N LEU A 158 -39.93 13.38 -18.54
CA LEU A 158 -39.37 13.59 -19.89
C LEU A 158 -37.84 13.59 -19.88
N ASN A 159 -37.23 14.28 -18.92
CA ASN A 159 -35.76 14.27 -18.75
C ASN A 159 -35.23 12.87 -18.43
N SER A 160 -35.93 12.10 -17.59
CA SER A 160 -35.56 10.72 -17.26
C SER A 160 -35.69 9.78 -18.46
N GLU A 161 -36.79 9.90 -19.21
CA GLU A 161 -37.07 9.10 -20.41
C GLU A 161 -36.06 9.41 -21.51
N ALA A 162 -35.79 10.68 -21.79
CA ALA A 162 -34.76 11.10 -22.74
C ALA A 162 -33.35 10.61 -22.35
N SER A 163 -33.04 10.61 -21.05
CA SER A 163 -31.78 10.05 -20.55
C SER A 163 -31.67 8.55 -20.81
N SER A 164 -32.77 7.81 -20.63
CA SER A 164 -32.83 6.37 -20.91
C SER A 164 -32.65 6.07 -22.39
N VAL A 165 -33.21 6.91 -23.27
CA VAL A 165 -32.98 6.85 -24.72
C VAL A 165 -31.50 7.06 -25.06
N LEU A 166 -30.86 8.08 -24.48
CA LEU A 166 -29.43 8.35 -24.69
C LEU A 166 -28.54 7.20 -24.18
N MET A 167 -28.88 6.58 -23.05
CA MET A 167 -28.18 5.39 -22.55
C MET A 167 -28.39 4.17 -23.46
N GLY A 168 -29.47 4.14 -24.23
CA GLY A 168 -29.86 2.99 -25.06
C GLY A 168 -30.66 1.93 -24.29
N ASP A 169 -31.09 2.24 -23.07
CA ASP A 169 -31.91 1.36 -22.24
C ASP A 169 -33.35 1.26 -22.76
N LYS A 170 -33.79 2.28 -23.51
CA LYS A 170 -35.15 2.40 -24.04
C LYS A 170 -35.19 3.01 -25.44
N SER A 171 -36.18 2.62 -26.24
CA SER A 171 -36.44 3.28 -27.54
C SER A 171 -37.13 4.64 -27.37
N ALA A 172 -36.93 5.55 -28.33
CA ALA A 172 -37.62 6.85 -28.31
C ALA A 172 -39.15 6.70 -28.46
N ASP A 173 -39.62 5.67 -29.16
CA ASP A 173 -41.05 5.39 -29.32
C ASP A 173 -41.70 5.00 -27.97
N GLU A 174 -41.03 4.14 -27.19
CA GLU A 174 -41.49 3.76 -25.85
C GLU A 174 -41.45 4.93 -24.86
N ALA A 175 -40.40 5.75 -24.92
CA ALA A 175 -40.33 7.00 -24.15
C ALA A 175 -41.47 7.97 -24.49
N ARG A 176 -41.82 8.07 -25.79
CA ARG A 176 -42.95 8.89 -26.27
C ARG A 176 -44.28 8.35 -25.74
N GLU A 177 -44.51 7.04 -25.80
CA GLU A 177 -45.73 6.42 -25.27
C GLU A 177 -45.90 6.68 -23.76
N ASN A 178 -44.82 6.53 -22.98
CA ASN A 178 -44.84 6.78 -21.54
C ASN A 178 -45.20 8.24 -21.19
N ILE A 179 -44.54 9.20 -21.84
CA ILE A 179 -44.79 10.62 -21.58
C ILE A 179 -46.18 11.04 -22.03
N PHE A 180 -46.62 10.56 -23.20
CA PHE A 180 -47.95 10.90 -23.69
C PHE A 180 -49.03 10.29 -22.79
N GLY A 181 -48.86 9.05 -22.33
CA GLY A 181 -49.74 8.44 -21.33
C GLY A 181 -49.82 9.25 -20.03
N LEU A 182 -48.69 9.75 -19.53
CA LEU A 182 -48.67 10.61 -18.35
C LEU A 182 -49.41 11.94 -18.59
N ILE A 183 -49.18 12.59 -19.75
CA ILE A 183 -49.88 13.82 -20.13
C ILE A 183 -51.39 13.58 -20.24
N GLU A 184 -51.84 12.47 -20.86
CA GLU A 184 -53.27 12.14 -20.97
C GLU A 184 -53.92 11.98 -19.60
N SER A 185 -53.21 11.34 -18.66
CA SER A 185 -53.72 11.07 -17.31
C SER A 185 -53.83 12.31 -16.41
N SER A 186 -53.30 13.46 -16.85
CA SER A 186 -53.37 14.72 -16.11
C SER A 186 -54.72 15.45 -16.28
N ASP A 187 -55.06 16.30 -15.31
CA ASP A 187 -56.26 17.15 -15.35
C ASP A 187 -56.04 18.48 -16.11
N LEU A 188 -54.94 18.60 -16.87
CA LEU A 188 -54.65 19.78 -17.69
C LEU A 188 -55.70 19.96 -18.81
N ASP A 189 -55.88 21.21 -19.26
CA ASP A 189 -56.72 21.50 -20.41
C ASP A 189 -56.07 21.04 -21.73
N GLU A 190 -56.88 20.84 -22.77
CA GLU A 190 -56.40 20.34 -24.07
C GLU A 190 -55.31 21.21 -24.72
N PRO A 191 -55.37 22.55 -24.65
CA PRO A 191 -54.26 23.40 -25.11
C PRO A 191 -52.94 23.09 -24.38
N ALA A 192 -52.94 23.01 -23.04
CA ALA A 192 -51.73 22.73 -22.29
C ALA A 192 -51.20 21.30 -22.54
N LYS A 193 -52.09 20.31 -22.66
CA LYS A 193 -51.70 18.94 -23.04
C LYS A 193 -51.02 18.91 -24.40
N ARG A 194 -51.58 19.62 -25.39
CA ARG A 194 -50.99 19.71 -26.74
C ARG A 194 -49.61 20.35 -26.71
N ASP A 195 -49.45 21.49 -26.02
CA ASP A 195 -48.16 22.18 -25.92
C ASP A 195 -47.10 21.30 -25.26
N LEU A 196 -47.46 20.53 -24.22
CA LEU A 196 -46.57 19.57 -23.58
C LEU A 196 -46.20 18.40 -24.49
N ARG A 197 -47.14 17.88 -25.30
CA ARG A 197 -46.82 16.83 -26.29
C ARG A 197 -45.83 17.34 -27.32
N ASP A 198 -46.07 18.54 -27.88
CA ASP A 198 -45.18 19.14 -28.89
C ASP A 198 -43.77 19.40 -28.31
N GLN A 199 -43.67 19.89 -27.06
CA GLN A 199 -42.40 20.06 -26.35
C GLN A 199 -41.69 18.72 -26.09
N SER A 200 -42.43 17.71 -25.65
CA SER A 200 -41.90 16.37 -25.36
C SER A 200 -41.41 15.68 -26.62
N GLU A 201 -42.16 15.77 -27.72
CA GLU A 201 -41.79 15.25 -29.04
C GLU A 201 -40.48 15.88 -29.51
N ALA A 202 -40.39 17.22 -29.48
CA ALA A 202 -39.18 17.94 -29.89
C ALA A 202 -37.96 17.57 -29.03
N PHE A 203 -38.16 17.34 -27.73
CA PHE A 203 -37.08 16.95 -26.81
C PHE A 203 -36.61 15.51 -27.05
N LEU A 204 -37.53 14.57 -27.20
CA LEU A 204 -37.22 13.16 -27.50
C LEU A 204 -36.62 13.00 -28.88
N LEU A 205 -37.03 13.80 -29.88
CA LEU A 205 -36.42 13.82 -31.21
C LEU A 205 -34.93 14.19 -31.14
N LYS A 206 -34.54 15.12 -30.26
CA LYS A 206 -33.13 15.51 -30.04
C LYS A 206 -32.33 14.40 -29.39
N ALA A 207 -32.88 13.75 -28.36
CA ALA A 207 -32.25 12.61 -27.69
C ALA A 207 -32.05 11.43 -28.65
N GLU A 208 -33.08 11.12 -29.43
CA GLU A 208 -33.04 10.06 -30.45
C GLU A 208 -32.01 10.37 -31.54
N TYR A 209 -32.00 11.60 -32.06
CA TYR A 209 -30.99 12.04 -33.03
C TYR A 209 -29.57 11.87 -32.48
N GLN A 210 -29.32 12.34 -31.25
CA GLN A 210 -28.01 12.21 -30.62
C GLN A 210 -27.59 10.74 -30.50
N LYS A 211 -28.50 9.85 -30.07
CA LYS A 211 -28.21 8.42 -29.93
C LYS A 211 -27.90 7.75 -31.27
N GLU A 212 -28.64 8.10 -32.32
CA GLU A 212 -28.38 7.62 -33.68
C GLU A 212 -27.03 8.12 -34.21
N VAL A 213 -26.61 9.35 -33.87
CA VAL A 213 -25.27 9.83 -34.18
C VAL A 213 -24.20 9.07 -33.39
N GLU A 214 -24.39 8.81 -32.10
CA GLU A 214 -23.46 7.99 -31.32
C GLU A 214 -23.25 6.61 -31.95
N TYR A 215 -24.36 5.97 -32.36
CA TYR A 215 -24.30 4.70 -33.07
C TYR A 215 -23.61 4.82 -34.43
N ALA A 216 -23.88 5.88 -35.18
CA ALA A 216 -23.28 6.15 -36.48
C ALA A 216 -21.75 6.30 -36.41
N VAL A 217 -21.23 6.94 -35.36
CA VAL A 217 -19.78 7.16 -35.15
C VAL A 217 -18.99 5.85 -35.05
N ASP A 218 -19.63 4.77 -34.58
CA ASP A 218 -18.98 3.48 -34.43
C ASP A 218 -18.78 2.73 -35.77
N PHE A 219 -19.53 3.10 -36.82
CA PHE A 219 -19.51 2.38 -38.10
C PHE A 219 -18.27 2.63 -38.97
N ARG A 220 -17.98 1.60 -39.77
CA ARG A 220 -16.96 1.61 -40.82
C ARG A 220 -17.58 1.26 -42.18
N GLY A 221 -17.11 1.88 -43.26
CA GLY A 221 -17.61 1.69 -44.62
C GLY A 221 -17.43 2.92 -45.52
N THR A 222 -17.50 2.69 -46.84
CA THR A 222 -17.51 3.76 -47.85
C THR A 222 -18.95 4.10 -48.22
N VAL A 223 -19.34 5.36 -48.09
CA VAL A 223 -20.64 5.88 -48.51
C VAL A 223 -20.59 6.20 -50.00
N ALA A 224 -21.56 5.69 -50.78
CA ALA A 224 -21.61 5.96 -52.22
C ALA A 224 -21.75 7.48 -52.49
N PRO A 225 -20.92 8.08 -53.37
CA PRO A 225 -20.88 9.53 -53.51
C PRO A 225 -22.17 10.07 -54.15
N LYS A 226 -22.80 11.07 -53.51
CA LYS A 226 -23.85 11.90 -54.15
C LYS A 226 -23.26 13.03 -55.03
N THR A 227 -22.00 13.41 -54.80
CA THR A 227 -21.24 14.40 -55.57
C THR A 227 -19.77 13.99 -55.61
N GLU A 228 -19.17 13.95 -56.81
CA GLU A 228 -17.71 13.76 -56.96
C GLU A 228 -16.95 14.80 -56.11
N GLY A 229 -16.13 14.34 -55.15
CA GLY A 229 -15.23 15.17 -54.34
C GLY A 229 -15.42 15.15 -52.82
N ASP A 230 -16.57 14.73 -52.29
CA ASP A 230 -16.75 14.77 -50.82
C ASP A 230 -16.08 13.59 -50.08
N VAL A 231 -15.95 13.69 -48.74
CA VAL A 231 -15.47 12.63 -47.83
C VAL A 231 -16.41 11.43 -47.89
N VAL A 232 -15.86 10.21 -47.96
CA VAL A 232 -16.65 8.99 -48.16
C VAL A 232 -16.59 8.01 -46.98
N ALA A 233 -15.68 8.22 -46.03
CA ALA A 233 -15.67 7.43 -44.80
C ALA A 233 -16.94 7.66 -43.98
N ALA A 234 -17.63 6.54 -43.69
CA ALA A 234 -18.75 6.49 -42.79
C ALA A 234 -18.35 6.76 -41.34
N GLY A 235 -19.31 7.25 -40.57
CA GLY A 235 -19.18 7.51 -39.13
C GLY A 235 -18.40 8.78 -38.78
N LEU A 236 -17.92 9.53 -39.79
CA LEU A 236 -17.26 10.80 -39.55
C LEU A 236 -18.26 11.93 -39.30
N LEU A 237 -17.95 12.76 -38.31
CA LEU A 237 -18.76 13.91 -37.90
C LEU A 237 -18.61 15.08 -38.88
N PRO A 238 -19.56 16.03 -38.92
CA PRO A 238 -19.51 17.14 -39.87
C PRO A 238 -18.22 17.95 -39.83
N HIS A 239 -17.70 18.24 -38.65
CA HIS A 239 -16.46 19.00 -38.50
C HIS A 239 -15.21 18.18 -38.88
N GLU A 240 -15.23 16.85 -38.66
CA GLU A 240 -14.18 15.93 -39.13
C GLU A 240 -14.17 15.84 -40.67
N ARG A 241 -15.34 15.81 -41.29
CA ARG A 241 -15.47 15.91 -42.75
C ARG A 241 -15.04 17.27 -43.25
N GLY A 242 -15.40 18.34 -42.53
CA GLY A 242 -15.03 19.71 -42.82
C GLY A 242 -13.51 19.93 -42.82
N ILE A 243 -12.79 19.42 -41.81
CA ILE A 243 -11.33 19.50 -41.75
C ILE A 243 -10.68 18.70 -42.89
N LEU A 244 -11.19 17.51 -43.19
CA LEU A 244 -10.71 16.71 -44.32
C LEU A 244 -10.90 17.44 -45.66
N ASN A 245 -12.05 18.06 -45.89
CA ASN A 245 -12.29 18.84 -47.11
C ASN A 245 -11.45 20.14 -47.15
N ALA A 246 -11.18 20.75 -46.00
CA ALA A 246 -10.30 21.92 -45.92
C ALA A 246 -8.86 21.55 -46.29
N ILE A 247 -8.41 20.34 -45.92
CA ILE A 247 -7.11 19.79 -46.33
C ILE A 247 -7.10 19.44 -47.82
N SER A 248 -8.10 18.73 -48.33
CA SER A 248 -8.09 18.21 -49.71
C SER A 248 -8.30 19.26 -50.79
N SER A 249 -9.00 20.35 -50.46
CA SER A 249 -9.36 21.39 -51.43
C SER A 249 -8.13 22.01 -52.11
N PRO A 250 -7.07 22.44 -51.39
CA PRO A 250 -5.84 22.92 -52.02
C PRO A 250 -4.89 21.80 -52.48
N GLU A 251 -4.95 20.60 -51.89
CA GLU A 251 -3.99 19.51 -52.16
C GLU A 251 -4.27 18.75 -53.46
N SER A 252 -5.54 18.43 -53.72
CA SER A 252 -5.93 17.54 -54.83
C SER A 252 -7.13 18.04 -55.64
N SER A 253 -7.71 19.16 -55.22
CA SER A 253 -9.06 19.57 -55.62
C SER A 253 -10.08 18.47 -55.32
N ASP A 254 -9.99 17.90 -54.12
CA ASP A 254 -10.94 16.94 -53.56
C ASP A 254 -10.94 15.54 -54.24
N ARG A 255 -9.87 15.14 -54.96
CA ARG A 255 -9.83 13.90 -55.77
C ARG A 255 -9.02 12.77 -55.14
N TYR A 256 -9.64 11.60 -54.91
CA TYR A 256 -8.99 10.40 -54.38
C TYR A 256 -8.02 9.70 -55.34
N ASP A 257 -8.20 9.89 -56.64
CA ASP A 257 -7.50 9.12 -57.68
C ASP A 257 -6.31 9.87 -58.27
N VAL A 258 -5.78 10.93 -57.65
CA VAL A 258 -4.74 11.77 -58.27
C VAL A 258 -3.36 11.60 -57.63
N MET A 259 -2.31 11.51 -58.45
CA MET A 259 -0.91 11.60 -58.03
C MET A 259 -0.37 13.02 -58.20
N TYR A 260 0.77 13.33 -57.58
CA TYR A 260 1.47 14.62 -57.72
C TYR A 260 1.66 15.08 -59.19
N SER A 261 1.90 14.13 -60.10
CA SER A 261 2.04 14.42 -61.55
C SER A 261 0.74 14.80 -62.26
N GLY A 262 -0.41 14.66 -61.62
CA GLY A 262 -1.73 14.70 -62.24
C GLY A 262 -2.18 13.38 -62.87
N LYS A 263 -1.36 12.32 -62.85
CA LYS A 263 -1.77 10.97 -63.27
C LYS A 263 -2.84 10.40 -62.35
N LYS A 264 -3.67 9.50 -62.92
CA LYS A 264 -4.71 8.79 -62.18
C LYS A 264 -4.22 7.49 -61.55
N ILE A 265 -4.64 7.23 -60.32
CA ILE A 265 -4.55 5.94 -59.64
C ILE A 265 -5.70 5.07 -60.14
N THR A 266 -5.39 3.82 -60.51
CA THR A 266 -6.39 2.84 -60.97
C THR A 266 -6.48 1.61 -60.08
N ASP A 267 -5.49 1.42 -59.21
CA ASP A 267 -5.45 0.37 -58.20
C ASP A 267 -5.32 1.02 -56.82
N PHE A 268 -6.30 0.75 -55.96
CA PHE A 268 -6.37 1.26 -54.59
C PHE A 268 -6.01 0.18 -53.55
N SER A 269 -5.49 -0.98 -53.97
CA SER A 269 -5.05 -2.03 -53.05
C SER A 269 -3.92 -1.58 -52.12
N ASP A 270 -3.14 -0.57 -52.52
CA ASP A 270 -2.11 0.08 -51.69
C ASP A 270 -1.72 1.45 -52.26
N HIS A 271 -0.95 2.23 -51.51
CA HIS A 271 -0.38 3.49 -51.97
C HIS A 271 0.52 3.22 -53.20
N PRO A 272 0.44 4.03 -54.28
CA PRO A 272 1.11 3.71 -55.55
C PRO A 272 2.65 3.71 -55.48
N ARG A 273 3.23 4.42 -54.50
CA ARG A 273 4.69 4.54 -54.25
C ARG A 273 5.49 4.95 -55.50
N GLU A 274 4.86 5.69 -56.42
CA GLU A 274 5.51 6.24 -57.61
C GLU A 274 6.22 7.57 -57.30
N TYR A 275 7.55 7.60 -57.45
CA TYR A 275 8.36 8.79 -57.19
C TYR A 275 8.57 9.64 -58.45
N ILE A 276 7.93 10.80 -58.50
CA ILE A 276 7.94 11.76 -59.61
C ILE A 276 8.85 12.94 -59.30
N THR A 277 9.71 13.36 -60.23
CA THR A 277 10.56 14.55 -60.05
C THR A 277 9.73 15.84 -60.10
N ILE A 278 9.92 16.70 -59.11
CA ILE A 278 9.30 18.02 -58.98
C ILE A 278 9.93 18.96 -60.02
N THR A 279 9.12 19.47 -60.94
CA THR A 279 9.59 20.31 -62.07
C THR A 279 9.54 21.80 -61.77
N GLU A 280 8.78 22.23 -60.76
CA GLU A 280 8.53 23.64 -60.40
C GLU A 280 8.42 23.83 -58.88
N GLY A 281 8.59 25.06 -58.38
CA GLY A 281 8.49 25.40 -56.96
C GLY A 281 9.77 25.22 -56.13
N PRO A 282 9.72 25.48 -54.81
CA PRO A 282 10.89 25.51 -53.91
C PRO A 282 11.61 24.17 -53.76
N ASN A 283 10.97 23.06 -54.16
CA ASN A 283 11.52 21.70 -54.11
C ASN A 283 11.92 21.15 -55.50
N LYS A 284 12.04 22.01 -56.52
CA LYS A 284 12.43 21.62 -57.89
C LYS A 284 13.70 20.75 -57.89
N GLY A 285 13.63 19.61 -58.58
CA GLY A 285 14.70 18.61 -58.67
C GLY A 285 14.63 17.49 -57.62
N LYS A 286 13.82 17.62 -56.56
CA LYS A 286 13.53 16.51 -55.63
C LYS A 286 12.46 15.57 -56.22
N LYS A 287 12.30 14.37 -55.65
CA LYS A 287 11.21 13.44 -56.01
C LYS A 287 10.09 13.50 -54.97
N SER A 288 8.84 13.50 -55.42
CA SER A 288 7.63 13.37 -54.60
C SER A 288 6.92 12.08 -54.94
N SER A 289 6.45 11.36 -53.92
CA SER A 289 5.55 10.22 -54.10
C SER A 289 4.11 10.57 -53.71
N ALA A 290 3.76 11.85 -53.64
CA ALA A 290 2.47 12.28 -53.12
C ALA A 290 1.31 11.74 -53.98
N ALA A 291 0.32 11.16 -53.33
CA ALA A 291 -0.83 10.54 -53.99
C ALA A 291 -2.11 10.62 -53.15
N GLY A 292 -3.25 10.51 -53.82
CA GLY A 292 -4.57 10.49 -53.20
C GLY A 292 -5.12 11.87 -52.86
N LYS A 293 -6.30 11.88 -52.23
CA LYS A 293 -7.06 13.09 -51.88
C LYS A 293 -6.29 14.04 -50.96
N TYR A 294 -5.43 13.47 -50.12
CA TYR A 294 -4.64 14.19 -49.12
C TYR A 294 -3.15 14.25 -49.45
N GLN A 295 -2.76 13.87 -50.68
CA GLN A 295 -1.38 13.92 -51.19
C GLN A 295 -0.35 13.28 -50.24
N PHE A 296 -0.68 12.11 -49.67
CA PHE A 296 0.22 11.39 -48.77
C PHE A 296 1.52 10.97 -49.48
N LEU A 297 2.66 11.16 -48.81
CA LEU A 297 3.92 10.53 -49.22
C LEU A 297 3.94 9.05 -48.77
N ALA A 298 4.64 8.19 -49.51
CA ALA A 298 4.71 6.76 -49.25
C ALA A 298 5.18 6.46 -47.82
N SER A 299 6.26 7.11 -47.37
CA SER A 299 6.79 6.93 -46.02
C SER A 299 5.83 7.41 -44.93
N THR A 300 5.09 8.49 -45.19
CA THR A 300 4.13 9.05 -44.23
C THR A 300 2.89 8.15 -44.13
N TRP A 301 2.43 7.61 -45.26
CA TRP A 301 1.36 6.63 -45.31
C TRP A 301 1.72 5.38 -44.49
N ASP A 302 2.86 4.76 -44.79
CA ASP A 302 3.30 3.51 -44.14
C ASP A 302 3.45 3.67 -42.62
N ALA A 303 4.06 4.79 -42.18
CA ALA A 303 4.22 5.08 -40.76
C ALA A 303 2.88 5.31 -40.06
N THR A 304 2.00 6.09 -40.67
CA THR A 304 0.69 6.43 -40.08
C THR A 304 -0.24 5.24 -40.05
N VAL A 305 -0.29 4.40 -41.09
CA VAL A 305 -1.09 3.17 -41.10
C VAL A 305 -0.66 2.20 -40.00
N ARG A 306 0.66 2.03 -39.79
CA ARG A 306 1.17 1.18 -38.71
C ARG A 306 0.72 1.67 -37.33
N GLU A 307 0.83 2.96 -37.08
CA GLU A 307 0.40 3.56 -35.81
C GLU A 307 -1.13 3.50 -35.65
N TYR A 308 -1.88 3.78 -36.71
CA TYR A 308 -3.33 3.69 -36.71
C TYR A 308 -3.80 2.27 -36.40
N ASN A 309 -3.22 1.25 -37.03
CA ASN A 309 -3.57 -0.16 -36.81
C ASN A 309 -3.15 -0.67 -35.43
N ALA A 310 -2.08 -0.12 -34.85
CA ALA A 310 -1.69 -0.42 -33.48
C ALA A 310 -2.68 0.18 -32.47
N ALA A 311 -3.20 1.38 -32.75
CA ALA A 311 -4.20 2.04 -31.93
C ALA A 311 -5.63 1.51 -32.13
N HIS A 312 -5.95 0.98 -33.32
CA HIS A 312 -7.30 0.53 -33.72
C HIS A 312 -7.23 -0.86 -34.37
N PRO A 313 -6.89 -1.92 -33.61
CA PRO A 313 -6.71 -3.26 -34.17
C PRO A 313 -8.00 -3.85 -34.77
N ASP A 314 -9.16 -3.44 -34.25
CA ASP A 314 -10.50 -3.80 -34.72
C ASP A 314 -10.92 -3.04 -36.00
N LYS A 315 -10.28 -1.90 -36.30
CA LYS A 315 -10.57 -1.06 -37.49
C LYS A 315 -9.36 -0.94 -38.43
N ALA A 316 -8.49 -1.96 -38.48
CA ALA A 316 -7.24 -1.91 -39.23
C ALA A 316 -7.42 -1.53 -40.73
N VAL A 317 -6.57 -0.64 -41.22
CA VAL A 317 -6.44 -0.23 -42.63
C VAL A 317 -5.41 -1.11 -43.33
N THR A 318 -5.77 -1.65 -44.49
CA THR A 318 -4.91 -2.56 -45.28
C THR A 318 -4.81 -2.18 -46.75
N ASP A 319 -5.50 -1.12 -47.17
CA ASP A 319 -5.57 -0.66 -48.56
C ASP A 319 -5.46 0.87 -48.65
N PHE A 320 -5.41 1.41 -49.86
CA PHE A 320 -5.41 2.86 -50.15
C PHE A 320 -6.77 3.35 -50.66
N SER A 321 -7.86 2.63 -50.34
CA SER A 321 -9.21 3.00 -50.74
C SER A 321 -9.58 4.43 -50.28
N PRO A 322 -10.54 5.09 -50.94
CA PRO A 322 -11.02 6.41 -50.50
C PRO A 322 -11.35 6.51 -49.01
N GLU A 323 -12.01 5.50 -48.44
CA GLU A 323 -12.28 5.46 -46.99
C GLU A 323 -10.98 5.37 -46.17
N SER A 324 -10.05 4.50 -46.55
CA SER A 324 -8.76 4.39 -45.86
C SER A 324 -7.98 5.70 -45.90
N GLN A 325 -8.02 6.42 -47.03
CA GLN A 325 -7.40 7.74 -47.14
C GLN A 325 -8.01 8.74 -46.15
N ASP A 326 -9.34 8.79 -46.01
CA ASP A 326 -10.03 9.69 -45.07
C ASP A 326 -9.64 9.42 -43.61
N ARG A 327 -9.66 8.14 -43.21
CA ARG A 327 -9.36 7.74 -41.83
C ARG A 327 -7.91 8.05 -41.45
N ILE A 328 -6.98 7.72 -42.34
CA ILE A 328 -5.56 7.98 -42.13
C ILE A 328 -5.27 9.48 -42.16
N ALA A 329 -5.94 10.27 -43.01
CA ALA A 329 -5.83 11.74 -43.00
C ALA A 329 -6.31 12.36 -41.70
N LEU A 330 -7.47 11.94 -41.19
CA LEU A 330 -8.00 12.45 -39.93
C LEU A 330 -7.10 12.09 -38.75
N PHE A 331 -6.64 10.83 -38.67
CA PHE A 331 -5.70 10.39 -37.65
C PHE A 331 -4.37 11.15 -37.72
N TYR A 332 -3.84 11.35 -38.93
CA TYR A 332 -2.61 12.11 -39.15
C TYR A 332 -2.76 13.59 -38.74
N ALA A 333 -3.89 14.22 -39.06
CA ALA A 333 -4.19 15.59 -38.65
C ALA A 333 -4.23 15.69 -37.11
N ARG A 334 -4.97 14.79 -36.45
CA ARG A 334 -5.03 14.72 -34.98
C ARG A 334 -3.63 14.57 -34.36
N LYS A 335 -2.79 13.69 -34.92
CA LYS A 335 -1.40 13.49 -34.50
C LYS A 335 -0.54 14.75 -34.66
N ILE A 336 -0.57 15.38 -35.84
CA ILE A 336 0.24 16.58 -36.12
C ILE A 336 -0.15 17.71 -35.17
N TYR A 337 -1.44 17.91 -34.92
CA TYR A 337 -1.89 18.97 -34.03
C TYR A 337 -1.52 18.65 -32.57
N ASN A 338 -1.87 17.47 -32.06
CA ASN A 338 -1.69 17.14 -30.65
C ASN A 338 -0.21 17.04 -30.23
N ARG A 339 0.72 16.68 -31.12
CA ARG A 339 2.16 16.61 -30.79
C ARG A 339 2.79 17.99 -30.52
N GLN A 340 2.11 19.06 -30.89
CA GLN A 340 2.60 20.44 -30.75
C GLN A 340 2.08 21.14 -29.50
N LEU A 341 1.22 20.47 -28.71
CA LEU A 341 0.54 21.07 -27.57
C LEU A 341 1.43 21.15 -26.34
N ASP A 342 1.37 22.30 -25.67
CA ASP A 342 1.86 22.49 -24.32
C ASP A 342 0.83 22.05 -23.26
N ALA A 343 1.28 21.88 -22.02
CA ALA A 343 0.41 21.46 -20.92
C ALA A 343 -0.73 22.45 -20.68
N GLY A 344 -1.97 22.00 -20.88
CA GLY A 344 -3.19 22.79 -20.68
C GLY A 344 -3.79 23.40 -21.95
N GLU A 345 -3.19 23.15 -23.12
CA GLU A 345 -3.78 23.54 -24.41
C GLU A 345 -4.86 22.56 -24.89
N MET A 346 -5.82 23.08 -25.65
CA MET A 346 -6.92 22.27 -26.19
C MET A 346 -6.42 21.33 -27.29
N THR A 347 -6.80 20.07 -27.21
CA THR A 347 -6.57 19.04 -28.22
C THR A 347 -7.27 19.32 -29.54
N PHE A 348 -6.87 18.61 -30.59
CA PHE A 348 -7.47 18.70 -31.93
C PHE A 348 -9.00 18.58 -31.88
N ASP A 349 -9.49 17.58 -31.14
CA ASP A 349 -10.92 17.32 -31.01
C ASP A 349 -11.61 18.39 -30.17
N GLU A 350 -10.99 18.86 -29.10
CA GLU A 350 -11.53 19.97 -28.29
C GLU A 350 -11.66 21.26 -29.11
N VAL A 351 -10.69 21.56 -29.98
CA VAL A 351 -10.78 22.74 -30.86
C VAL A 351 -11.85 22.58 -31.92
N LEU A 352 -11.89 21.46 -32.65
CA LEU A 352 -12.92 21.25 -33.67
C LEU A 352 -14.33 21.22 -33.07
N THR A 353 -14.46 20.65 -31.87
CA THR A 353 -15.75 20.57 -31.17
C THR A 353 -16.11 21.86 -30.42
N SER A 354 -15.23 22.87 -30.37
CA SER A 354 -15.51 24.14 -29.71
C SER A 354 -16.52 25.01 -30.48
N GLY A 355 -16.62 24.83 -31.81
CA GLY A 355 -17.36 25.75 -32.69
C GLY A 355 -16.76 27.16 -32.75
N ASN A 356 -15.64 27.42 -32.06
CA ASN A 356 -15.00 28.72 -32.02
C ASN A 356 -14.17 28.93 -33.29
N ARG A 357 -14.67 29.82 -34.15
CA ARG A 357 -14.03 30.16 -35.42
C ARG A 357 -12.57 30.56 -35.27
N ASP A 358 -12.19 31.28 -34.23
CA ASP A 358 -10.82 31.76 -34.04
C ASP A 358 -9.87 30.65 -33.61
N LEU A 359 -10.34 29.72 -32.76
CA LEU A 359 -9.56 28.52 -32.42
C LEU A 359 -9.37 27.63 -33.66
N ILE A 360 -10.43 27.44 -34.46
CA ILE A 360 -10.37 26.68 -35.72
C ILE A 360 -9.40 27.32 -36.72
N LYS A 361 -9.39 28.65 -36.85
CA LYS A 361 -8.40 29.38 -37.66
C LYS A 361 -6.97 29.08 -37.20
N GLY A 362 -6.74 29.06 -35.88
CA GLY A 362 -5.44 28.78 -35.27
C GLY A 362 -4.89 27.40 -35.62
N MET A 363 -5.76 26.40 -35.82
CA MET A 363 -5.34 25.04 -36.18
C MET A 363 -4.55 24.95 -37.49
N LYS A 364 -4.82 25.84 -38.45
CA LYS A 364 -4.22 25.77 -39.79
C LYS A 364 -2.69 25.73 -39.74
N ASN A 365 -2.09 26.54 -38.87
CA ASN A 365 -0.64 26.69 -38.79
C ASN A 365 0.05 25.40 -38.32
N ALA A 366 -0.59 24.65 -37.41
CA ALA A 366 -0.09 23.37 -36.94
C ALA A 366 0.08 22.35 -38.09
N PHE A 367 -0.70 22.47 -39.16
CA PHE A 367 -0.65 21.56 -40.31
C PHE A 367 0.40 21.91 -41.36
N THR A 368 1.25 22.91 -41.11
CA THR A 368 2.23 23.42 -42.08
C THR A 368 3.68 23.37 -41.59
N ASP A 369 3.96 22.62 -40.52
CA ASP A 369 5.28 22.57 -39.88
C ASP A 369 6.38 21.87 -40.71
N ASP A 370 7.63 22.16 -40.37
CA ASP A 370 8.84 21.62 -41.00
C ASP A 370 9.15 20.14 -40.67
N LYS A 371 8.37 19.52 -39.78
CA LYS A 371 8.42 18.09 -39.44
C LYS A 371 7.32 17.27 -40.14
N GLY A 372 6.58 17.88 -41.07
CA GLY A 372 5.60 17.25 -41.93
C GLY A 372 4.20 17.86 -41.79
N GLY A 373 3.49 17.97 -42.91
CA GLY A 373 2.18 18.62 -42.99
C GLY A 373 1.70 18.73 -44.44
N TRP A 374 0.67 19.55 -44.67
CA TRP A 374 0.07 19.79 -45.99
C TRP A 374 0.53 21.15 -46.54
N GLU A 375 1.28 21.11 -47.62
CA GLU A 375 1.87 22.30 -48.26
C GLU A 375 0.78 23.24 -48.81
N GLY A 376 -0.36 22.71 -49.24
CA GLY A 376 -1.51 23.46 -49.72
C GLY A 376 -2.21 24.30 -48.65
N LEU A 377 -1.90 24.10 -47.35
CA LEU A 377 -2.46 24.88 -46.26
C LEU A 377 -1.63 26.12 -45.89
N ARG A 378 -0.46 26.32 -46.50
CA ARG A 378 0.34 27.53 -46.30
C ARG A 378 -0.42 28.79 -46.72
N ASP A 379 -0.10 29.92 -46.08
CA ASP A 379 -0.78 31.21 -46.29
C ASP A 379 -0.84 31.66 -47.76
N GLN A 380 0.14 31.26 -48.57
CA GLN A 380 0.20 31.57 -50.00
C GLN A 380 -0.84 30.82 -50.85
N PHE A 381 -1.47 29.76 -50.33
CA PHE A 381 -2.46 28.93 -51.02
C PHE A 381 -3.83 28.97 -50.36
N THR A 382 -3.89 28.97 -49.02
CA THR A 382 -5.15 28.93 -48.25
C THR A 382 -5.12 29.94 -47.11
N SER A 383 -6.07 30.89 -47.09
CA SER A 383 -6.21 31.83 -45.96
C SER A 383 -6.83 31.15 -44.74
N ALA A 384 -6.55 31.65 -43.53
CA ALA A 384 -7.15 31.12 -42.31
C ALA A 384 -8.70 31.22 -42.32
N ASP A 385 -9.25 32.28 -42.91
CA ASP A 385 -10.70 32.42 -43.11
C ASP A 385 -11.27 31.42 -44.10
N ALA A 386 -10.59 31.14 -45.21
CA ALA A 386 -11.03 30.11 -46.16
C ALA A 386 -11.03 28.72 -45.51
N PHE A 387 -9.98 28.40 -44.75
CA PHE A 387 -9.86 27.17 -43.98
C PHE A 387 -11.02 26.99 -42.99
N ALA A 388 -11.25 27.99 -42.12
CA ALA A 388 -12.34 27.94 -41.15
C ALA A 388 -13.73 27.93 -41.81
N ASN A 389 -13.92 28.63 -42.94
CA ASN A 389 -15.18 28.62 -43.68
C ASN A 389 -15.52 27.26 -44.29
N ILE A 390 -14.52 26.47 -44.70
CA ILE A 390 -14.78 25.10 -45.20
C ILE A 390 -15.19 24.21 -44.04
N ILE A 391 -14.49 24.27 -42.90
CA ILE A 391 -14.78 23.44 -41.72
C ILE A 391 -16.15 23.74 -41.12
N MET A 392 -16.51 25.03 -41.03
CA MET A 392 -17.77 25.49 -40.44
C MET A 392 -18.90 25.66 -41.45
N GLY A 393 -18.62 25.50 -42.75
CA GLY A 393 -19.57 25.69 -43.84
C GLY A 393 -20.42 24.46 -44.13
N THR A 394 -21.35 24.57 -45.07
CA THR A 394 -22.23 23.45 -45.47
C THR A 394 -21.62 22.51 -46.52
N LYS A 395 -20.48 22.89 -47.12
CA LYS A 395 -19.73 22.08 -48.09
C LYS A 395 -19.12 20.87 -47.35
N GLY A 396 -19.55 19.67 -47.69
CA GLY A 396 -19.06 18.43 -47.08
C GLY A 396 -19.94 17.82 -45.99
N ILE A 397 -21.07 18.46 -45.68
CA ILE A 397 -22.02 18.01 -44.65
C ILE A 397 -23.29 17.39 -45.28
N ARG A 398 -23.59 17.71 -46.54
CA ARG A 398 -24.67 17.09 -47.31
C ARG A 398 -24.12 15.87 -48.07
N GLY A 399 -24.56 14.67 -47.69
CA GLY A 399 -24.21 13.42 -48.38
C GLY A 399 -23.16 12.54 -47.69
N GLY A 400 -22.96 12.70 -46.39
CA GLY A 400 -21.86 12.06 -45.67
C GLY A 400 -22.12 10.66 -45.11
N GLY A 401 -23.39 10.27 -44.95
CA GLY A 401 -23.84 8.91 -44.64
C GLY A 401 -23.31 8.28 -43.35
N THR A 402 -24.19 7.55 -42.67
CA THR A 402 -23.84 6.68 -41.53
C THR A 402 -23.29 5.32 -41.93
N GLY A 403 -22.98 5.13 -43.23
CA GLY A 403 -22.30 3.92 -43.71
C GLY A 403 -23.12 2.65 -43.83
N SER A 404 -24.40 2.62 -43.47
CA SER A 404 -25.20 1.41 -43.66
C SER A 404 -25.80 1.36 -45.07
N PRO A 405 -25.66 0.24 -45.83
CA PRO A 405 -26.32 0.03 -47.12
C PRO A 405 -27.86 0.07 -47.09
N GLY A 406 -28.48 0.22 -45.90
CA GLY A 406 -29.93 0.30 -45.72
C GLY A 406 -30.44 1.31 -44.68
N ALA A 407 -29.58 2.13 -44.06
CA ALA A 407 -30.03 3.17 -43.11
C ALA A 407 -29.90 4.57 -43.76
N PRO A 408 -30.94 5.42 -43.70
CA PRO A 408 -30.85 6.79 -44.19
C PRO A 408 -29.77 7.56 -43.41
N ASP A 409 -28.99 8.37 -44.12
CA ASP A 409 -28.02 9.30 -43.53
C ASP A 409 -28.71 10.11 -42.42
N VAL A 410 -28.25 9.98 -41.17
CA VAL A 410 -28.86 10.62 -39.99
C VAL A 410 -28.98 12.14 -40.19
N TRP A 411 -28.07 12.76 -40.95
CA TRP A 411 -28.10 14.19 -41.27
C TRP A 411 -29.22 14.57 -42.24
N GLU A 412 -29.51 13.71 -43.22
CA GLU A 412 -30.52 13.92 -44.27
C GLU A 412 -31.83 13.18 -44.02
N ASN A 413 -31.91 12.40 -42.93
CA ASN A 413 -33.09 11.62 -42.61
C ASN A 413 -34.30 12.57 -42.41
N PRO A 414 -35.38 12.42 -43.21
CA PRO A 414 -36.57 13.27 -43.13
C PRO A 414 -37.19 13.32 -41.73
N LYS A 415 -36.99 12.27 -40.91
CA LYS A 415 -37.43 12.23 -39.51
C LYS A 415 -36.89 13.40 -38.69
N TYR A 416 -35.67 13.84 -38.97
CA TYR A 416 -35.01 14.94 -38.25
C TYR A 416 -35.04 16.26 -39.02
N ALA A 417 -35.92 16.42 -40.01
CA ALA A 417 -36.02 17.65 -40.80
C ALA A 417 -36.43 18.87 -39.95
N ALA A 418 -37.07 18.65 -38.80
CA ALA A 418 -37.46 19.70 -37.86
C ALA A 418 -36.26 20.30 -37.08
N LEU A 419 -35.15 19.57 -36.97
CA LEU A 419 -33.94 20.08 -36.31
C LEU A 419 -33.16 20.96 -37.27
N SER A 420 -32.80 22.17 -36.82
CA SER A 420 -31.93 23.05 -37.58
C SER A 420 -30.53 22.42 -37.74
N PHE A 421 -29.81 22.90 -38.75
CA PHE A 421 -28.44 22.44 -39.00
C PHE A 421 -27.53 22.65 -37.78
N GLU A 422 -27.65 23.80 -37.12
CA GLU A 422 -26.88 24.13 -35.92
C GLU A 422 -27.20 23.20 -34.74
N GLU A 423 -28.48 22.89 -34.52
CA GLU A 423 -28.90 21.94 -33.48
C GLU A 423 -28.36 20.53 -33.74
N LYS A 424 -28.48 20.04 -34.98
CA LYS A 424 -27.93 18.74 -35.38
C LYS A 424 -26.42 18.68 -35.14
N ASN A 425 -25.70 19.74 -35.53
CA ASN A 425 -24.26 19.82 -35.32
C ASN A 425 -23.90 19.77 -33.82
N ASN A 426 -24.57 20.57 -32.99
CA ASN A 426 -24.32 20.57 -31.54
C ASN A 426 -24.61 19.21 -30.89
N LEU A 427 -25.70 18.54 -31.27
CA LEU A 427 -26.02 17.20 -30.74
C LEU A 427 -24.98 16.15 -31.15
N ALA A 428 -24.48 16.22 -32.38
CA ALA A 428 -23.42 15.33 -32.85
C ALA A 428 -22.09 15.55 -32.11
N LEU A 429 -21.79 16.80 -31.71
CA LEU A 429 -20.64 17.10 -30.86
C LEU A 429 -20.77 16.48 -29.47
N TYR A 430 -21.97 16.51 -28.88
CA TYR A 430 -22.22 15.84 -27.61
C TYR A 430 -22.09 14.31 -27.72
N ALA A 431 -22.60 13.73 -28.81
CA ALA A 431 -22.43 12.31 -29.13
C ALA A 431 -20.95 11.92 -29.23
N ALA A 432 -20.14 12.70 -29.96
CA ALA A 432 -18.71 12.45 -30.13
C ALA A 432 -17.93 12.45 -28.81
N LYS A 433 -18.24 13.43 -27.94
CA LYS A 433 -17.66 13.52 -26.60
C LYS A 433 -18.06 12.34 -25.73
N SER A 434 -19.29 11.85 -25.85
CA SER A 434 -19.76 10.69 -25.09
C SER A 434 -19.09 9.39 -25.54
N VAL A 435 -18.83 9.21 -26.84
CA VAL A 435 -18.06 8.06 -27.38
C VAL A 435 -16.61 8.12 -26.92
N SER A 436 -15.95 9.27 -27.09
CA SER A 436 -14.54 9.44 -26.68
C SER A 436 -14.34 9.18 -25.17
N ALA A 437 -15.24 9.70 -24.33
CA ALA A 437 -15.21 9.45 -22.89
C ALA A 437 -15.42 7.98 -22.52
N ARG A 438 -16.25 7.25 -23.29
CA ARG A 438 -16.46 5.79 -23.11
C ARG A 438 -15.18 5.02 -23.44
N ASP A 439 -14.53 5.32 -24.56
CA ASP A 439 -13.30 4.64 -24.99
C ASP A 439 -12.15 4.89 -24.00
N GLU A 440 -11.98 6.12 -23.53
CA GLU A 440 -11.00 6.47 -22.49
C GLU A 440 -11.27 5.72 -21.18
N ALA A 441 -12.54 5.65 -20.75
CA ALA A 441 -12.93 4.92 -19.56
C ALA A 441 -12.66 3.41 -19.70
N ALA A 442 -12.96 2.82 -20.86
CA ALA A 442 -12.68 1.42 -21.16
C ALA A 442 -11.17 1.13 -21.16
N ALA A 443 -10.37 1.97 -21.80
CA ALA A 443 -8.90 1.85 -21.80
C ALA A 443 -8.31 1.95 -20.38
N LYS A 444 -8.82 2.88 -19.57
CA LYS A 444 -8.43 3.02 -18.17
C LYS A 444 -8.82 1.79 -17.34
N ALA A 445 -10.03 1.25 -17.54
CA ALA A 445 -10.48 0.05 -16.86
C ALA A 445 -9.62 -1.18 -17.22
N ALA A 446 -9.28 -1.34 -18.50
CA ALA A 446 -8.39 -2.42 -18.96
C ALA A 446 -7.00 -2.32 -18.32
N LYS A 447 -6.44 -1.11 -18.22
CA LYS A 447 -5.15 -0.89 -17.55
C LYS A 447 -5.20 -1.28 -16.06
N ILE A 448 -6.25 -0.89 -15.34
CA ILE A 448 -6.44 -1.26 -13.92
C ILE A 448 -6.54 -2.78 -13.75
N GLN A 449 -7.29 -3.46 -14.62
CA GLN A 449 -7.39 -4.91 -14.60
C GLN A 449 -6.03 -5.58 -14.85
N GLN A 450 -5.27 -5.10 -15.84
CA GLN A 450 -3.95 -5.61 -16.15
C GLN A 450 -2.97 -5.43 -14.97
N GLU A 451 -2.97 -4.26 -14.33
CA GLU A 451 -2.16 -3.98 -13.15
C GLU A 451 -2.50 -4.95 -12.00
N ALA A 452 -3.80 -5.20 -11.74
CA ALA A 452 -4.23 -6.11 -10.69
C ALA A 452 -3.77 -7.57 -10.91
N VAL A 453 -3.82 -8.07 -12.15
CA VAL A 453 -3.35 -9.44 -12.47
C VAL A 453 -1.82 -9.52 -12.36
N THR A 454 -1.10 -8.48 -12.81
CA THR A 454 0.36 -8.40 -12.69
C THR A 454 0.78 -8.39 -11.21
N GLU A 455 0.12 -7.56 -10.40
CA GLU A 455 0.37 -7.47 -8.95
C GLU A 455 0.09 -8.79 -8.26
N ARG A 456 -0.99 -9.49 -8.63
CA ARG A 456 -1.28 -10.82 -8.08
C ARG A 456 -0.17 -11.83 -8.36
N ALA A 457 0.37 -11.84 -9.59
CA ALA A 457 1.50 -12.70 -9.92
C ALA A 457 2.76 -12.35 -9.11
N MET A 458 3.00 -11.08 -8.79
CA MET A 458 4.08 -10.67 -7.88
C MET A 458 3.89 -11.24 -6.47
N PHE A 459 2.67 -11.18 -5.94
CA PHE A 459 2.34 -11.76 -4.64
C PHE A 459 2.53 -13.27 -4.60
N ASP A 460 2.10 -13.99 -5.62
CA ASP A 460 2.25 -15.45 -5.67
C ASP A 460 3.74 -15.86 -5.83
N ALA A 461 4.56 -15.06 -6.52
CA ALA A 461 6.01 -15.23 -6.56
C ALA A 461 6.66 -15.01 -5.19
N MET A 462 6.31 -13.93 -4.48
CA MET A 462 6.80 -13.67 -3.11
C MET A 462 6.39 -14.77 -2.13
N ALA A 463 5.21 -15.35 -2.32
CA ALA A 463 4.74 -16.49 -1.53
C ALA A 463 5.39 -17.82 -1.93
N GLY A 464 6.30 -17.84 -2.91
CA GLY A 464 7.00 -19.04 -3.37
C GLY A 464 6.10 -20.06 -4.07
N LYS A 465 4.96 -19.63 -4.61
CA LYS A 465 4.03 -20.52 -5.35
C LYS A 465 4.45 -20.77 -6.80
N ASN A 466 5.37 -19.95 -7.30
CA ASN A 466 5.88 -20.02 -8.66
C ASN A 466 7.33 -20.48 -8.72
N THR A 467 7.73 -20.95 -9.90
CA THR A 467 9.12 -21.25 -10.25
C THR A 467 9.53 -20.47 -11.50
N LEU A 468 10.83 -20.33 -11.76
CA LEU A 468 11.31 -19.62 -12.95
C LEU A 468 10.81 -20.23 -14.27
N ALA A 469 10.37 -21.49 -14.26
CA ALA A 469 9.76 -22.15 -15.42
C ALA A 469 8.38 -21.56 -15.79
N ASP A 470 7.69 -20.89 -14.87
CA ASP A 470 6.36 -20.30 -15.11
C ASP A 470 6.45 -18.97 -15.89
N MET A 471 7.64 -18.36 -15.98
CA MET A 471 7.82 -17.00 -16.47
C MET A 471 7.37 -16.84 -17.93
N ASP A 472 7.76 -17.77 -18.80
CA ASP A 472 7.41 -17.71 -20.22
C ASP A 472 5.89 -17.82 -20.43
N ALA A 473 5.21 -18.62 -19.60
CA ALA A 473 3.77 -18.75 -19.65
C ALA A 473 3.07 -17.45 -19.21
N LEU A 474 3.55 -16.81 -18.14
CA LEU A 474 3.01 -15.54 -17.64
C LEU A 474 3.23 -14.38 -18.63
N ILE A 475 4.39 -14.33 -19.29
CA ILE A 475 4.65 -13.38 -20.38
C ILE A 475 3.70 -13.63 -21.55
N LYS A 476 3.55 -14.89 -21.97
CA LYS A 476 2.67 -15.25 -23.10
C LYS A 476 1.19 -14.97 -22.80
N GLN A 477 0.77 -15.10 -21.54
CA GLN A 477 -0.57 -14.73 -21.07
C GLN A 477 -0.75 -13.21 -20.92
N GLY A 478 0.30 -12.42 -21.11
CA GLY A 478 0.28 -10.97 -20.92
C GLY A 478 0.24 -10.54 -19.45
N ILE A 479 0.32 -11.46 -18.49
CA ILE A 479 0.34 -11.16 -17.05
C ILE A 479 1.60 -10.38 -16.66
N LEU A 480 2.72 -10.67 -17.33
CA LEU A 480 3.95 -9.89 -17.25
C LEU A 480 4.10 -9.13 -18.56
N PRO A 481 3.53 -7.91 -18.67
CA PRO A 481 3.37 -7.23 -19.95
C PRO A 481 4.69 -6.65 -20.51
N ASP A 482 5.73 -6.54 -19.69
CA ASP A 482 7.00 -5.93 -20.08
C ASP A 482 8.21 -6.57 -19.39
N SER A 483 9.42 -6.21 -19.85
CA SER A 483 10.66 -6.73 -19.28
C SER A 483 10.90 -6.30 -17.83
N SER A 484 10.35 -5.15 -17.42
CA SER A 484 10.51 -4.62 -16.06
C SER A 484 9.74 -5.47 -15.05
N SER A 485 8.47 -5.75 -15.33
CA SER A 485 7.62 -6.64 -14.56
C SER A 485 8.19 -8.07 -14.54
N ALA A 486 8.65 -8.60 -15.67
CA ALA A 486 9.30 -9.90 -15.71
C ALA A 486 10.55 -9.99 -14.81
N ASN A 487 11.43 -8.98 -14.85
CA ASN A 487 12.62 -8.95 -14.01
C ASN A 487 12.31 -8.82 -12.51
N LYS A 488 11.31 -8.00 -12.14
CA LYS A 488 10.86 -7.89 -10.74
C LYS A 488 10.30 -9.21 -10.22
N TRP A 489 9.42 -9.83 -11.01
CA TRP A 489 8.83 -11.13 -10.68
C TRP A 489 9.91 -12.21 -10.49
N LYS A 490 10.88 -12.26 -11.41
CA LYS A 490 12.04 -13.15 -11.32
C LYS A 490 12.81 -12.96 -10.01
N GLY A 491 13.10 -11.71 -9.63
CA GLY A 491 13.78 -11.40 -8.37
C GLY A 491 13.03 -11.93 -7.14
N PHE A 492 11.69 -11.83 -7.12
CA PHE A 492 10.88 -12.40 -6.04
C PHE A 492 10.93 -13.93 -5.99
N VAL A 493 10.87 -14.60 -7.14
CA VAL A 493 10.99 -16.07 -7.20
C VAL A 493 12.36 -16.54 -6.73
N GLU A 494 13.43 -15.86 -7.14
CA GLU A 494 14.80 -16.17 -6.72
C GLU A 494 14.98 -15.98 -5.20
N GLU A 495 14.46 -14.89 -4.64
CA GLU A 495 14.52 -14.63 -3.20
C GLU A 495 13.70 -15.65 -2.39
N ALA A 496 12.51 -16.01 -2.86
CA ALA A 496 11.68 -17.04 -2.23
C ALA A 496 12.36 -18.43 -2.27
N ASN A 497 13.00 -18.77 -3.39
CA ASN A 497 13.77 -20.01 -3.51
C ASN A 497 14.98 -20.03 -2.57
N LYS A 498 15.71 -18.91 -2.45
CA LYS A 498 16.81 -18.77 -1.49
C LYS A 498 16.31 -18.99 -0.06
N GLY A 499 15.18 -18.38 0.32
CA GLY A 499 14.58 -18.63 1.64
C GLY A 499 14.26 -20.10 1.89
N ARG A 500 13.70 -20.80 0.89
CA ARG A 500 13.39 -22.23 0.99
C ARG A 500 14.63 -23.11 1.15
N SER A 501 15.71 -22.82 0.42
CA SER A 501 16.97 -23.57 0.54
C SER A 501 17.62 -23.38 1.91
N GLU A 502 17.64 -22.15 2.44
CA GLU A 502 18.15 -21.87 3.80
C GLU A 502 17.36 -22.61 4.87
N LEU A 503 16.02 -22.59 4.77
CA LEU A 503 15.14 -23.32 5.68
C LEU A 503 15.36 -24.85 5.59
N GLN A 504 15.47 -25.41 4.38
CA GLN A 504 15.73 -26.83 4.20
C GLN A 504 17.08 -27.24 4.80
N ARG A 505 18.11 -26.43 4.59
CA ARG A 505 19.45 -26.66 5.15
C ARG A 505 19.42 -26.68 6.67
N VAL A 506 18.84 -25.65 7.31
CA VAL A 506 18.74 -25.57 8.78
C VAL A 506 17.88 -26.69 9.35
N THR A 507 16.73 -26.98 8.74
CA THR A 507 15.86 -28.10 9.16
C THR A 507 16.62 -29.43 9.10
N SER A 508 17.40 -29.64 8.03
CA SER A 508 18.22 -30.83 7.88
C SER A 508 19.31 -30.90 8.94
N ALA A 509 20.02 -29.80 9.20
CA ALA A 509 21.06 -29.72 10.23
C ALA A 509 20.51 -29.97 11.64
N LEU A 510 19.35 -29.38 11.99
CA LEU A 510 18.69 -29.60 13.28
C LEU A 510 18.25 -31.05 13.46
N ASN A 511 17.65 -31.67 12.44
CA ASN A 511 17.15 -33.05 12.51
C ASN A 511 18.27 -34.09 12.50
N SER A 512 19.35 -33.84 11.75
CA SER A 512 20.47 -34.77 11.58
C SER A 512 21.55 -34.60 12.63
N GLY A 513 21.54 -33.52 13.41
CA GLY A 513 22.70 -33.17 14.23
C GLY A 513 23.88 -32.66 13.40
N GLY A 514 23.60 -32.05 12.24
CA GLY A 514 24.58 -31.31 11.46
C GLY A 514 25.02 -30.00 12.11
N VAL A 515 26.10 -29.43 11.59
CA VAL A 515 26.69 -28.18 12.10
C VAL A 515 25.85 -27.00 11.66
N LEU A 516 25.53 -26.11 12.60
CA LEU A 516 24.93 -24.82 12.32
C LEU A 516 26.02 -23.75 12.38
N TYR A 517 26.07 -22.89 11.37
CA TYR A 517 27.00 -21.78 11.26
C TYR A 517 26.30 -20.47 11.58
N ALA A 518 27.09 -19.43 11.86
CA ALA A 518 26.52 -18.10 12.05
C ALA A 518 25.89 -17.53 10.77
N SER A 519 26.22 -18.06 9.59
CA SER A 519 25.55 -17.74 8.32
C SER A 519 24.12 -18.27 8.22
N ASP A 520 23.74 -19.21 9.09
CA ASP A 520 22.45 -19.89 9.05
C ASP A 520 21.33 -19.09 9.73
N ASP A 521 21.67 -17.90 10.22
CA ASP A 521 20.77 -16.99 10.91
C ASP A 521 19.42 -16.82 10.19
N LYS A 522 19.45 -16.56 8.87
CA LYS A 522 18.24 -16.42 8.06
C LYS A 522 17.41 -17.71 8.04
N GLY A 523 18.05 -18.87 7.88
CA GLY A 523 17.36 -20.17 7.88
C GLY A 523 16.77 -20.51 9.25
N LEU A 524 17.45 -20.13 10.34
CA LEU A 524 16.98 -20.31 11.72
C LEU A 524 15.80 -19.39 12.05
N ASN A 525 15.83 -18.13 11.61
CA ASN A 525 14.69 -17.21 11.70
C ASN A 525 13.47 -17.77 10.96
N LEU A 526 13.68 -18.31 9.75
CA LEU A 526 12.61 -18.97 8.97
C LEU A 526 12.08 -20.24 9.65
N PHE A 527 12.95 -21.02 10.29
CA PHE A 527 12.57 -22.26 10.97
C PHE A 527 11.69 -22.00 12.20
N LEU A 528 12.04 -20.99 13.00
CA LEU A 528 11.29 -20.64 14.20
C LEU A 528 9.99 -19.85 13.88
N GLY A 529 9.98 -19.10 12.77
CA GLY A 529 8.78 -18.48 12.19
C GLY A 529 8.24 -17.27 12.97
N LYS A 530 7.42 -16.43 12.32
CA LYS A 530 6.85 -15.24 12.99
C LYS A 530 5.97 -15.60 14.18
N GLU A 531 5.31 -16.75 14.12
CA GLU A 531 4.51 -17.30 15.20
C GLU A 531 5.33 -17.50 16.48
N GLY A 532 6.62 -17.86 16.36
CA GLY A 532 7.50 -17.97 17.51
C GLY A 532 7.76 -16.64 18.22
N ILE A 533 7.86 -15.54 17.46
CA ILE A 533 7.99 -14.18 18.02
C ILE A 533 6.69 -13.79 18.73
N GLU A 534 5.53 -14.06 18.14
CA GLU A 534 4.22 -13.81 18.76
C GLU A 534 4.06 -14.58 20.07
N ARG A 535 4.49 -15.84 20.12
CA ARG A 535 4.49 -16.65 21.35
C ARG A 535 5.38 -16.04 22.43
N MET A 536 6.56 -15.53 22.08
CA MET A 536 7.39 -14.81 23.04
C MET A 536 6.74 -13.53 23.53
N GLN A 537 6.09 -12.75 22.66
CA GLN A 537 5.36 -11.54 23.06
C GLN A 537 4.20 -11.84 24.01
N SER A 538 3.64 -13.05 23.93
CA SER A 538 2.67 -13.59 24.89
C SER A 538 3.29 -14.24 26.14
N PHE A 539 4.61 -14.18 26.30
CA PHE A 539 5.38 -14.74 27.42
C PHE A 539 5.24 -16.27 27.56
N ASP A 540 5.14 -16.99 26.44
CA ASP A 540 5.03 -18.45 26.43
C ASP A 540 6.34 -19.11 26.91
N GLN A 541 6.36 -19.58 28.16
CA GLN A 541 7.52 -20.26 28.75
C GLN A 541 7.78 -21.62 28.12
N GLU A 542 6.72 -22.35 27.77
CA GLU A 542 6.87 -23.70 27.19
C GLU A 542 7.55 -23.63 25.82
N TYR A 543 7.19 -22.64 25.00
CA TYR A 543 7.86 -22.39 23.73
C TYR A 543 9.34 -22.06 23.93
N ALA A 544 9.67 -21.17 24.87
CA ALA A 544 11.04 -20.81 25.17
C ALA A 544 11.89 -22.02 25.59
N GLU A 545 11.37 -22.84 26.51
CA GLU A 545 12.06 -23.99 27.08
C GLU A 545 12.19 -25.17 26.14
N LYS A 546 11.13 -25.48 25.38
CA LYS A 546 11.08 -26.68 24.54
C LYS A 546 11.52 -26.45 23.10
N THR A 547 11.58 -25.19 22.65
CA THR A 547 11.89 -24.85 21.25
C THR A 547 13.04 -23.87 21.13
N LEU A 548 12.89 -22.64 21.63
CA LEU A 548 13.87 -21.57 21.39
C LEU A 548 15.23 -21.87 22.02
N MET A 549 15.27 -22.20 23.31
CA MET A 549 16.52 -22.47 24.03
C MET A 549 17.26 -23.70 23.47
N PRO A 550 16.60 -24.84 23.18
CA PRO A 550 17.27 -25.96 22.51
C PRO A 550 17.85 -25.62 21.14
N VAL A 551 17.13 -24.84 20.32
CA VAL A 551 17.62 -24.39 19.01
C VAL A 551 18.82 -23.46 19.17
N ALA A 552 18.75 -22.49 20.08
CA ALA A 552 19.85 -21.57 20.35
C ALA A 552 21.08 -22.29 20.95
N ALA A 553 20.87 -23.29 21.81
CA ALA A 553 21.94 -24.12 22.36
C ALA A 553 22.63 -24.92 21.25
N ARG A 554 21.85 -25.44 20.29
CA ARG A 554 22.36 -26.20 19.15
C ARG A 554 23.13 -25.32 18.17
N ALA A 555 22.62 -24.12 17.91
CA ALA A 555 23.26 -23.14 17.04
C ALA A 555 24.47 -22.45 17.69
N GLY A 556 24.50 -22.38 19.03
CA GLY A 556 25.47 -21.59 19.77
C GLY A 556 25.19 -20.09 19.75
N PHE A 557 24.03 -19.64 19.26
CA PHE A 557 23.58 -18.25 19.28
C PHE A 557 22.04 -18.18 19.13
N PHE A 558 21.45 -17.06 19.52
CA PHE A 558 20.05 -16.74 19.21
C PHE A 558 19.95 -16.10 17.82
N PRO A 559 19.06 -16.57 16.94
CA PRO A 559 18.83 -15.96 15.62
C PRO A 559 18.42 -14.50 15.72
N SER A 560 18.78 -13.68 14.74
CA SER A 560 18.74 -12.22 14.83
C SER A 560 17.39 -11.66 15.25
N ASP A 561 16.29 -12.17 14.68
CA ASP A 561 14.95 -11.63 14.94
C ASP A 561 14.52 -11.94 16.38
N TYR A 562 14.91 -13.11 16.88
CA TYR A 562 14.66 -13.56 18.25
C TYR A 562 15.55 -12.84 19.26
N ALA A 563 16.82 -12.64 18.93
CA ALA A 563 17.76 -11.86 19.70
C ALA A 563 17.30 -10.40 19.82
N GLU A 564 16.84 -9.77 18.73
CA GLU A 564 16.27 -8.42 18.76
C GLU A 564 15.00 -8.34 19.61
N GLN A 565 14.12 -9.34 19.51
CA GLN A 565 12.94 -9.44 20.37
C GLN A 565 13.34 -9.56 21.85
N LEU A 566 14.30 -10.42 22.20
CA LEU A 566 14.83 -10.54 23.56
C LEU A 566 15.52 -9.27 24.03
N ASN A 567 16.28 -8.60 23.16
CA ASN A 567 16.91 -7.30 23.45
C ASN A 567 15.85 -6.26 23.85
N SER A 568 14.78 -6.14 23.05
CA SER A 568 13.68 -5.23 23.34
C SER A 568 12.96 -5.55 24.65
N MET A 569 12.80 -6.85 24.97
CA MET A 569 12.16 -7.32 26.20
C MET A 569 12.99 -6.99 27.43
N VAL A 570 14.30 -7.29 27.40
CA VAL A 570 15.23 -6.96 28.50
C VAL A 570 15.26 -5.46 28.78
N LEU A 571 15.31 -4.64 27.72
CA LEU A 571 15.37 -3.17 27.88
C LEU A 571 14.00 -2.52 28.12
N SER A 572 12.91 -3.29 28.07
CA SER A 572 11.55 -2.77 28.22
C SER A 572 11.29 -2.20 29.61
N SER A 573 10.41 -1.20 29.69
CA SER A 573 9.88 -0.71 30.97
C SER A 573 8.86 -1.66 31.60
N ASN A 574 8.30 -2.60 30.83
CA ASN A 574 7.38 -3.63 31.32
C ASN A 574 8.15 -4.71 32.10
N THR A 575 7.83 -4.87 33.38
CA THR A 575 8.50 -5.81 34.29
C THR A 575 8.41 -7.26 33.82
N GLN A 576 7.23 -7.70 33.37
CA GLN A 576 7.01 -9.09 32.92
C GLN A 576 7.81 -9.40 31.65
N ALA A 577 7.86 -8.47 30.70
CA ALA A 577 8.67 -8.63 29.50
C ALA A 577 10.17 -8.70 29.84
N ARG A 578 10.63 -7.83 30.75
CA ARG A 578 12.01 -7.83 31.22
C ARG A 578 12.38 -9.14 31.91
N GLU A 579 11.55 -9.62 32.81
CA GLU A 579 11.76 -10.88 33.53
C GLU A 579 11.83 -12.07 32.56
N TYR A 580 10.88 -12.16 31.62
CA TYR A 580 10.85 -13.22 30.62
C TYR A 580 12.11 -13.23 29.74
N GLY A 581 12.46 -12.08 29.14
CA GLY A 581 13.65 -11.97 28.29
C GLY A 581 14.95 -12.23 29.05
N THR A 582 15.05 -11.73 30.29
CA THR A 582 16.21 -11.93 31.15
C THR A 582 16.36 -13.39 31.57
N ALA A 583 15.27 -14.07 31.92
CA ALA A 583 15.31 -15.48 32.32
C ALA A 583 15.82 -16.39 31.20
N ILE A 584 15.37 -16.17 29.97
CA ILE A 584 15.83 -16.94 28.79
C ILE A 584 17.32 -16.71 28.54
N LEU A 585 17.74 -15.45 28.45
CA LEU A 585 19.13 -15.13 28.14
C LEU A 585 20.08 -15.55 29.26
N SER A 586 19.70 -15.36 30.53
CA SER A 586 20.56 -15.74 31.65
C SER A 586 20.62 -17.26 31.86
N GLY A 587 19.53 -17.97 31.61
CA GLY A 587 19.50 -19.43 31.64
C GLY A 587 20.47 -20.04 30.63
N MET A 588 20.53 -19.48 29.42
CA MET A 588 21.50 -19.90 28.41
C MET A 588 22.92 -19.49 28.78
N ALA A 589 23.11 -18.25 29.23
CA ALA A 589 24.41 -17.71 29.62
C ALA A 589 25.05 -18.43 30.82
N ALA A 590 24.25 -19.07 31.68
CA ALA A 590 24.76 -19.88 32.79
C ALA A 590 25.60 -21.07 32.31
N THR A 591 25.29 -21.60 31.12
CA THR A 591 26.04 -22.71 30.49
C THR A 591 27.09 -22.22 29.51
N ASP A 592 26.78 -21.19 28.72
CA ASP A 592 27.72 -20.55 27.81
C ASP A 592 27.55 -19.03 27.82
N PRO A 593 28.32 -18.30 28.65
CA PRO A 593 28.22 -16.85 28.76
C PRO A 593 28.40 -16.10 27.43
N ARG A 594 29.14 -16.68 26.48
CA ARG A 594 29.44 -16.07 25.17
C ARG A 594 28.27 -16.15 24.20
N ILE A 595 27.25 -16.93 24.49
CA ILE A 595 26.05 -17.00 23.63
C ILE A 595 25.43 -15.62 23.45
N LEU A 596 25.52 -14.76 24.47
CA LEU A 596 25.04 -13.38 24.39
C LEU A 596 25.83 -12.54 23.37
N ASP A 597 27.13 -12.82 23.21
CA ASP A 597 28.00 -12.10 22.27
C ASP A 597 27.89 -12.62 20.85
N ARG A 598 27.67 -13.92 20.68
CA ARG A 598 27.47 -14.53 19.37
C ARG A 598 26.08 -14.29 18.78
N SER A 599 25.14 -13.77 19.57
CA SER A 599 23.75 -13.52 19.14
C SER A 599 23.62 -12.13 18.51
N PRO A 600 23.47 -12.03 17.17
CA PRO A 600 23.33 -10.76 16.48
C PRO A 600 22.04 -10.05 16.93
N GLY A 601 22.11 -8.76 17.24
CA GLY A 601 20.93 -7.97 17.67
C GLY A 601 20.79 -7.79 19.18
N LEU A 602 21.61 -8.47 20.01
CA LEU A 602 21.74 -8.14 21.42
C LEU A 602 22.68 -6.95 21.63
N SER A 603 22.19 -5.87 22.22
CA SER A 603 23.01 -4.70 22.58
C SER A 603 23.86 -4.96 23.82
N GLU A 604 25.02 -4.30 23.96
CA GLU A 604 25.83 -4.39 25.18
C GLU A 604 25.04 -3.98 26.44
N ALA A 605 24.10 -3.05 26.32
CA ALA A 605 23.21 -2.67 27.41
C ALA A 605 22.34 -3.86 27.88
N ALA A 606 21.72 -4.58 26.95
CA ALA A 606 20.93 -5.76 27.27
C ALA A 606 21.79 -6.88 27.87
N LYS A 607 22.97 -7.16 27.28
CA LYS A 607 23.91 -8.17 27.79
C LYS A 607 24.32 -7.90 29.23
N LYS A 608 24.67 -6.65 29.55
CA LYS A 608 24.99 -6.22 30.92
C LYS A 608 23.82 -6.38 31.88
N GLN A 609 22.61 -5.99 31.46
CA GLN A 609 21.40 -6.15 32.28
C GLN A 609 21.09 -7.62 32.57
N VAL A 610 21.27 -8.51 31.60
CA VAL A 610 21.10 -9.95 31.80
C VAL A 610 22.08 -10.48 32.85
N MET A 611 23.37 -10.18 32.71
CA MET A 611 24.41 -10.64 33.63
C MET A 611 24.22 -10.10 35.04
N LEU A 612 23.78 -8.85 35.15
CA LEU A 612 23.50 -8.20 36.41
C LEU A 612 22.21 -8.73 37.07
N ALA A 613 21.13 -8.87 36.32
CA ALA A 613 19.89 -9.45 36.85
C ALA A 613 20.13 -10.86 37.38
N ASP A 614 20.96 -11.64 36.69
CA ASP A 614 21.34 -12.98 37.10
C ASP A 614 22.30 -12.97 38.30
N SER A 615 23.18 -11.99 38.45
CA SER A 615 24.07 -11.88 39.63
C SER A 615 23.33 -11.47 40.90
N LEU A 616 22.22 -10.74 40.74
CA LEU A 616 21.36 -10.32 41.85
C LEU A 616 20.30 -11.37 42.21
N ARG A 617 20.09 -12.36 41.35
CA ARG A 617 19.12 -13.44 41.55
C ARG A 617 19.51 -14.26 42.77
N GLY A 618 18.61 -14.34 43.75
CA GLY A 618 18.86 -15.01 45.04
C GLY A 618 19.42 -14.09 46.14
N ILE A 619 19.81 -12.85 45.81
CA ILE A 619 20.16 -11.79 46.77
C ILE A 619 18.98 -10.85 46.99
N TYR A 620 18.25 -10.53 45.91
CA TYR A 620 17.13 -9.58 45.89
C TYR A 620 15.87 -10.22 45.25
N THR A 621 14.69 -9.69 45.52
CA THR A 621 13.44 -10.10 44.85
C THR A 621 13.41 -9.64 43.38
N ALA A 622 12.52 -10.22 42.57
CA ALA A 622 12.39 -9.82 41.16
C ALA A 622 12.03 -8.34 41.00
N GLU A 623 11.15 -7.80 41.86
CA GLU A 623 10.83 -6.36 41.86
C GLU A 623 12.03 -5.50 42.27
N GLU A 624 12.78 -5.89 43.30
CA GLU A 624 13.97 -5.16 43.76
C GLU A 624 15.09 -5.16 42.69
N VAL A 625 15.28 -6.28 41.99
CA VAL A 625 16.19 -6.35 40.83
C VAL A 625 15.72 -5.39 39.74
N ALA A 626 14.42 -5.39 39.41
CA ALA A 626 13.86 -4.51 38.40
C ALA A 626 14.01 -3.01 38.75
N GLU A 627 13.85 -2.62 40.01
CA GLU A 627 14.08 -1.25 40.48
C GLU A 627 15.55 -0.84 40.41
N ARG A 628 16.47 -1.72 40.81
CA ARG A 628 17.92 -1.46 40.75
C ARG A 628 18.42 -1.33 39.32
N LEU A 629 17.94 -2.17 38.40
CA LEU A 629 18.25 -2.07 36.98
C LEU A 629 17.70 -0.77 36.37
N LYS A 630 16.54 -0.29 36.83
CA LYS A 630 15.98 0.99 36.41
C LYS A 630 16.82 2.17 36.91
N ALA A 631 17.26 2.14 38.18
CA ALA A 631 18.12 3.16 38.77
C ALA A 631 19.50 3.24 38.10
N ALA A 632 20.06 2.09 37.70
CA ALA A 632 21.34 2.03 36.99
C ALA A 632 21.35 2.74 35.62
N ASN A 633 20.19 2.92 35.00
CA ASN A 633 20.02 3.57 33.70
C ASN A 633 19.55 5.05 33.80
N ASP A 634 19.41 5.60 35.01
CA ASP A 634 18.94 6.99 35.24
C ASP A 634 20.11 8.00 35.19
N PRO A 635 20.17 8.91 34.18
CA PRO A 635 21.24 9.90 34.06
C PRO A 635 21.30 10.89 35.23
N GLN A 636 20.20 11.11 35.97
CA GLN A 636 20.17 12.06 37.10
C GLN A 636 20.89 11.53 38.35
N GLN A 637 21.09 10.21 38.47
CA GLN A 637 21.81 9.58 39.59
C GLN A 637 23.33 9.48 39.37
N ALA A 638 23.85 9.93 38.22
CA ALA A 638 25.25 9.77 37.85
C ALA A 638 26.27 10.28 38.89
N ARG A 639 25.96 11.37 39.63
CA ARG A 639 26.86 11.95 40.65
C ARG A 639 26.93 11.14 41.95
N SER A 640 25.83 10.52 42.40
CA SER A 640 25.84 9.65 43.58
C SER A 640 26.53 8.31 43.28
N LEU A 641 26.44 7.84 42.04
CA LEU A 641 27.12 6.64 41.57
C LEU A 641 28.65 6.84 41.47
N GLU A 642 29.13 8.06 41.23
CA GLU A 642 30.57 8.35 41.10
C GLU A 642 31.34 8.24 42.43
N ALA A 643 30.73 8.64 43.54
CA ALA A 643 31.29 8.42 44.88
C ALA A 643 31.37 6.91 45.20
N ALA A 644 30.31 6.16 44.90
CA ALA A 644 30.28 4.70 45.05
C ALA A 644 31.31 4.00 44.16
N ARG A 645 31.55 4.49 42.93
CA ARG A 645 32.60 3.96 42.04
C ARG A 645 34.01 4.11 42.64
N SER A 646 34.29 5.29 43.21
CA SER A 646 35.59 5.57 43.84
C SER A 646 35.84 4.68 45.06
N GLU A 647 34.81 4.50 45.90
CA GLU A 647 34.87 3.61 47.06
C GLU A 647 35.03 2.14 46.67
N ALA A 648 34.23 1.67 45.71
CA ALA A 648 34.32 0.31 45.17
C ALA A 648 35.70 0.04 44.57
N GLY A 649 36.28 1.01 43.86
CA GLY A 649 37.62 0.88 43.27
C GLY A 649 38.71 0.72 44.32
N LYS A 650 38.66 1.49 45.41
CA LYS A 650 39.60 1.37 46.54
C LYS A 650 39.40 0.06 47.32
N PHE A 651 38.14 -0.34 47.51
CA PHE A 651 37.80 -1.61 48.13
C PHE A 651 38.39 -2.78 47.34
N PHE A 652 38.23 -2.75 46.02
CA PHE A 652 38.80 -3.74 45.11
C PHE A 652 40.33 -3.81 45.24
N GLU A 653 41.03 -2.67 45.11
CA GLU A 653 42.50 -2.61 45.19
C GLU A 653 43.06 -3.13 46.52
N LYS A 654 42.29 -3.04 47.61
CA LYS A 654 42.69 -3.50 48.93
C LYS A 654 42.46 -5.00 49.13
N ASN A 655 41.40 -5.55 48.55
CA ASN A 655 40.86 -6.87 48.92
C ASN A 655 40.98 -7.93 47.82
N TYR A 656 41.22 -7.54 46.55
CA TYR A 656 41.29 -8.46 45.43
C TYR A 656 42.70 -8.52 44.85
N THR A 657 43.17 -9.75 44.66
CA THR A 657 44.42 -10.09 43.97
C THR A 657 44.11 -10.95 42.75
N THR A 658 45.10 -11.15 41.87
CA THR A 658 44.96 -12.04 40.70
C THR A 658 44.51 -13.44 41.11
N ASP A 659 45.03 -13.99 42.21
CA ASP A 659 44.66 -15.33 42.69
C ASP A 659 43.18 -15.41 43.09
N ASN A 660 42.62 -14.32 43.63
CA ASN A 660 41.18 -14.24 43.94
C ASN A 660 40.31 -14.26 42.68
N ILE A 661 40.83 -13.72 41.57
CA ILE A 661 40.13 -13.67 40.27
C ILE A 661 40.27 -15.00 39.53
N LEU A 662 41.47 -15.60 39.53
CA LEU A 662 41.71 -16.89 38.89
C LEU A 662 40.83 -18.00 39.49
N GLY A 663 40.56 -17.95 40.80
CA GLY A 663 39.61 -18.86 41.46
C GLY A 663 38.17 -18.80 40.93
N ALA A 664 37.76 -17.71 40.27
CA ALA A 664 36.45 -17.63 39.60
C ALA A 664 36.38 -18.52 38.35
N PHE A 665 37.51 -18.72 37.67
CA PHE A 665 37.59 -19.60 36.50
C PHE A 665 37.57 -21.08 36.89
N ASP A 666 38.14 -21.44 38.04
CA ASP A 666 38.17 -22.82 38.56
C ASP A 666 36.76 -23.41 38.80
N SER A 667 35.77 -22.56 39.10
CA SER A 667 34.38 -23.00 39.29
C SER A 667 33.65 -23.29 37.97
N TRP A 668 34.17 -22.78 36.85
CA TRP A 668 33.57 -22.89 35.52
C TRP A 668 34.35 -23.85 34.61
N MET A 669 35.58 -24.22 34.98
CA MET A 669 36.48 -25.01 34.14
C MET A 669 36.81 -26.39 34.75
N PRO A 670 37.00 -27.43 33.92
CA PRO A 670 37.38 -28.77 34.38
C PRO A 670 38.89 -28.93 34.67
N PHE A 671 39.65 -27.84 34.77
CA PHE A 671 41.09 -27.83 35.05
C PHE A 671 41.49 -26.62 35.90
N ASP A 672 42.66 -26.71 36.54
CA ASP A 672 43.20 -25.69 37.46
C ASP A 672 43.71 -24.46 36.70
N ALA A 673 42.97 -23.34 36.76
CA ALA A 673 43.32 -22.09 36.10
C ALA A 673 44.56 -21.44 36.72
N SER A 674 44.91 -21.78 37.98
CA SER A 674 46.14 -21.33 38.62
C SER A 674 47.41 -21.96 38.02
N ALA A 675 47.25 -23.03 37.22
CA ALA A 675 48.33 -23.69 36.49
C ALA A 675 48.54 -23.17 35.04
N ALA A 676 47.65 -22.32 34.52
CA ALA A 676 47.76 -21.78 33.16
C ALA A 676 48.68 -20.53 33.13
N PRO A 677 49.80 -20.53 32.39
CA PRO A 677 50.74 -19.41 32.41
C PRO A 677 50.16 -18.16 31.72
N ILE A 678 49.90 -17.11 32.53
CA ILE A 678 49.58 -15.75 32.08
C ILE A 678 50.83 -14.87 32.09
N THR A 679 51.00 -14.04 31.07
CA THR A 679 52.09 -13.05 31.06
C THR A 679 51.80 -11.90 32.05
N ARG A 680 52.85 -11.16 32.45
CA ARG A 680 52.70 -9.97 33.30
C ARG A 680 51.74 -8.93 32.70
N GLY A 681 51.78 -8.76 31.38
CA GLY A 681 50.88 -7.86 30.65
C GLY A 681 49.43 -8.33 30.67
N GLN A 682 49.18 -9.62 30.39
CA GLN A 682 47.85 -10.20 30.47
C GLN A 682 47.27 -10.15 31.88
N ASN A 683 48.09 -10.36 32.92
CA ASN A 683 47.65 -10.23 34.31
C ASN A 683 47.16 -8.81 34.62
N ALA A 684 47.91 -7.78 34.20
CA ALA A 684 47.49 -6.39 34.39
C ALA A 684 46.17 -6.07 33.66
N MET A 685 45.98 -6.61 32.45
CA MET A 685 44.73 -6.46 31.70
C MET A 685 43.55 -7.17 32.38
N LEU A 686 43.73 -8.40 32.84
CA LEU A 686 42.70 -9.17 33.55
C LEU A 686 42.27 -8.46 34.84
N MET A 687 43.24 -8.00 35.64
CA MET A 687 42.98 -7.22 36.86
C MET A 687 42.18 -5.95 36.55
N GLN A 688 42.54 -5.23 35.49
CA GLN A 688 41.86 -3.99 35.12
C GLN A 688 40.44 -4.22 34.58
N ASP A 689 40.25 -5.23 33.73
CA ASP A 689 38.92 -5.61 33.23
C ASP A 689 38.03 -6.07 34.39
N TYR A 690 38.55 -6.91 35.30
CA TYR A 690 37.79 -7.41 36.43
C TYR A 690 37.45 -6.28 37.40
N LYS A 691 38.40 -5.38 37.70
CA LYS A 691 38.14 -4.17 38.50
C LYS A 691 37.01 -3.35 37.90
N THR A 692 37.02 -3.15 36.57
CA THR A 692 36.01 -2.37 35.87
C THR A 692 34.63 -3.01 36.04
N ALA A 693 34.52 -4.32 35.84
CA ALA A 693 33.27 -5.05 36.03
C ALA A 693 32.82 -5.06 37.50
N PHE A 694 33.74 -5.27 38.44
CA PHE A 694 33.45 -5.26 39.88
C PHE A 694 32.91 -3.91 40.33
N VAL A 695 33.55 -2.80 39.92
CA VAL A 695 33.08 -1.46 40.24
C VAL A 695 31.70 -1.20 39.65
N GLU A 696 31.44 -1.60 38.40
CA GLU A 696 30.13 -1.49 37.77
C GLU A 696 29.06 -2.30 38.54
N GLY A 697 29.37 -3.55 38.90
CA GLY A 697 28.48 -4.42 39.67
C GLY A 697 28.23 -3.91 41.09
N PHE A 698 29.24 -3.39 41.78
CA PHE A 698 29.14 -2.87 43.14
C PHE A 698 28.23 -1.66 43.24
N VAL A 699 28.31 -0.77 42.27
CA VAL A 699 27.49 0.44 42.19
C VAL A 699 26.00 0.11 42.11
N ILE A 700 25.63 -1.01 41.48
CA ILE A 700 24.22 -1.38 41.24
C ILE A 700 23.71 -2.41 42.26
N SER A 701 24.53 -3.40 42.59
CA SER A 701 24.22 -4.39 43.64
C SER A 701 24.24 -3.79 45.04
N GLY A 702 25.11 -2.81 45.29
CA GLY A 702 25.31 -2.20 46.60
C GLY A 702 25.98 -3.11 47.63
N ASN A 703 26.53 -4.25 47.22
CA ASN A 703 27.24 -5.18 48.09
C ASN A 703 28.36 -5.92 47.34
N GLU A 704 29.29 -6.51 48.08
CA GLU A 704 30.44 -7.23 47.52
C GLU A 704 30.02 -8.49 46.74
N ASP A 705 29.08 -9.28 47.27
CA ASP A 705 28.69 -10.57 46.68
C ASP A 705 28.09 -10.41 45.27
N GLY A 706 27.19 -9.43 45.10
CA GLY A 706 26.59 -9.08 43.82
C GLY A 706 27.61 -8.47 42.85
N ALA A 707 28.56 -7.67 43.35
CA ALA A 707 29.65 -7.11 42.57
C ALA A 707 30.59 -8.19 42.04
N LYS A 708 30.98 -9.13 42.91
CA LYS A 708 31.83 -10.27 42.57
C LYS A 708 31.14 -11.18 41.56
N SER A 709 29.89 -11.58 41.83
CA SER A 709 29.09 -12.43 40.94
C SER A 709 28.91 -11.80 39.54
N TYR A 710 28.71 -10.48 39.47
CA TYR A 710 28.67 -9.77 38.18
C TYR A 710 30.04 -9.74 37.49
N ALA A 711 31.11 -9.45 38.23
CA ALA A 711 32.47 -9.40 37.69
C ALA A 711 32.93 -10.76 37.13
N ASP A 712 32.67 -11.85 37.86
CA ASP A 712 32.96 -13.23 37.43
C ASP A 712 32.30 -13.49 36.06
N LYS A 713 30.99 -13.20 35.94
CA LYS A 713 30.23 -13.42 34.70
C LYS A 713 30.68 -12.54 33.54
N MET A 714 31.03 -11.28 33.82
CA MET A 714 31.49 -10.35 32.79
C MET A 714 32.87 -10.70 32.26
N ILE A 715 33.78 -11.15 33.12
CA ILE A 715 35.10 -11.59 32.69
C ILE A 715 35.02 -12.87 31.85
N LEU A 716 34.13 -13.79 32.21
CA LEU A 716 33.82 -14.97 31.41
C LEU A 716 33.09 -14.67 30.08
N ARG A 717 32.92 -13.42 29.64
CA ARG A 717 32.52 -13.12 28.26
C ARG A 717 33.72 -12.98 27.33
N ASN A 718 34.79 -12.39 27.87
CA ASN A 718 35.93 -11.93 27.07
C ASN A 718 37.22 -12.67 27.40
N TRP A 719 37.34 -13.34 28.55
CA TRP A 719 38.54 -14.07 28.96
C TRP A 719 38.28 -15.57 28.99
N PHE A 720 39.04 -16.33 28.20
CA PHE A 720 38.86 -17.77 28.02
C PHE A 720 40.19 -18.48 27.77
N PRO A 721 40.28 -19.79 28.08
CA PRO A 721 41.40 -20.61 27.67
C PRO A 721 41.38 -20.76 26.16
N SER A 722 42.54 -20.59 25.54
CA SER A 722 42.79 -21.04 24.18
C SER A 722 43.63 -22.30 24.21
N ASN A 723 43.24 -23.30 23.43
CA ASN A 723 44.02 -24.54 23.24
C ASN A 723 44.90 -24.47 21.99
N VAL A 724 44.79 -23.39 21.21
CA VAL A 724 45.59 -23.16 20.02
C VAL A 724 47.05 -22.94 20.42
N GLY A 725 47.97 -23.62 19.74
CA GLY A 725 49.40 -23.48 20.00
C GLY A 725 50.04 -24.59 20.80
N GLY A 726 49.27 -25.60 21.25
CA GLY A 726 49.77 -26.79 21.94
C GLY A 726 49.92 -26.67 23.46
N THR A 727 49.65 -25.49 24.04
CA THR A 727 49.59 -25.28 25.50
C THR A 727 48.38 -24.44 25.83
N THR A 728 47.49 -24.93 26.70
CA THR A 728 46.30 -24.18 27.14
C THR A 728 46.70 -22.92 27.91
N ARG A 729 46.20 -21.75 27.47
CA ARG A 729 46.51 -20.45 28.10
C ARG A 729 45.28 -19.57 28.19
N LEU A 730 45.14 -18.84 29.30
CA LEU A 730 44.11 -17.83 29.45
C LEU A 730 44.44 -16.61 28.57
N SER A 731 43.48 -16.20 27.73
CA SER A 731 43.63 -15.07 26.82
C SER A 731 42.35 -14.25 26.76
N LYS A 732 42.48 -12.95 26.44
CA LYS A 732 41.36 -12.04 26.20
C LYS A 732 40.97 -12.11 24.74
N TYR A 733 39.74 -12.46 24.40
CA TYR A 733 39.27 -12.66 23.03
C TYR A 733 40.04 -13.74 22.25
N PRO A 734 40.22 -14.96 22.80
CA PRO A 734 40.87 -16.04 22.07
C PRO A 734 40.07 -16.43 20.81
N PRO A 735 40.68 -17.12 19.83
CA PRO A 735 40.00 -17.56 18.61
C PRO A 735 38.67 -18.27 18.89
N GLU A 736 38.63 -19.08 19.94
CA GLU A 736 37.44 -19.80 20.41
C GLU A 736 36.26 -18.89 20.78
N SER A 737 36.47 -17.58 20.93
CA SER A 737 35.42 -16.58 21.16
C SER A 737 34.75 -16.07 19.89
N PHE A 738 35.43 -16.12 18.73
CA PHE A 738 34.90 -15.58 17.47
C PHE A 738 34.63 -16.63 16.40
N TYR A 739 35.28 -17.79 16.47
CA TYR A 739 35.16 -18.86 15.49
C TYR A 739 34.19 -19.96 15.93
N GLU A 740 33.49 -20.58 14.99
CA GLU A 740 32.55 -21.67 15.27
C GLU A 740 33.27 -22.98 15.64
N THR A 741 32.58 -23.85 16.38
CA THR A 741 33.05 -25.22 16.58
C THR A 741 32.72 -26.08 15.37
N ILE A 742 33.68 -26.87 14.89
CA ILE A 742 33.43 -27.97 13.95
C ILE A 742 33.29 -29.26 14.77
N ALA A 743 32.16 -29.95 14.60
CA ALA A 743 31.83 -31.16 15.37
C ALA A 743 31.98 -30.99 16.90
N GLY A 744 31.68 -29.78 17.41
CA GLY A 744 31.78 -29.46 18.85
C GLY A 744 33.20 -29.16 19.34
N SER A 745 34.19 -29.00 18.46
CA SER A 745 35.57 -28.65 18.81
C SER A 745 36.11 -27.46 18.02
N HIS A 746 37.05 -26.72 18.62
CA HIS A 746 37.86 -25.67 17.98
C HIS A 746 39.24 -26.18 17.52
N ASP A 747 39.53 -27.48 17.66
CA ASP A 747 40.83 -28.08 17.29
C ASP A 747 41.25 -27.79 15.84
N TRP A 748 40.28 -27.56 14.95
CA TRP A 748 40.51 -27.23 13.55
C TRP A 748 41.29 -25.92 13.36
N ILE A 749 41.16 -24.97 14.30
CA ILE A 749 41.88 -23.69 14.26
C ILE A 749 43.37 -23.93 14.44
N ASP A 750 43.77 -24.76 15.41
CA ASP A 750 45.18 -25.12 15.63
C ASP A 750 45.75 -25.91 14.44
N ALA A 751 44.99 -26.88 13.93
CA ALA A 751 45.42 -27.68 12.78
C ALA A 751 45.63 -26.82 11.52
N GLN A 752 44.70 -25.89 11.24
CA GLN A 752 44.81 -24.98 10.11
C GLN A 752 45.98 -24.01 10.29
N ALA A 753 46.10 -23.36 11.46
CA ALA A 753 47.19 -22.45 11.75
C ALA A 753 48.55 -23.12 11.56
N ARG A 754 48.73 -24.35 12.08
CA ARG A 754 49.98 -25.11 11.89
C ARG A 754 50.29 -25.39 10.42
N ASN A 755 49.28 -25.78 9.66
CA ASN A 755 49.46 -26.08 8.24
C ASN A 755 49.85 -24.82 7.44
N GLU A 756 49.09 -23.74 7.60
CA GLU A 756 49.27 -22.51 6.83
C GLU A 756 50.52 -21.72 7.23
N LEU A 757 50.88 -21.74 8.52
CA LEU A 757 52.07 -21.07 9.04
C LEU A 757 53.33 -21.97 8.98
N GLY A 758 53.19 -23.22 8.54
CA GLY A 758 54.30 -24.17 8.40
C GLY A 758 54.89 -24.65 9.73
N PHE A 759 54.09 -24.71 10.79
CA PHE A 759 54.53 -25.17 12.12
C PHE A 759 54.44 -26.69 12.25
N GLY A 760 55.48 -27.30 12.80
CA GLY A 760 55.47 -28.71 13.16
C GLY A 760 54.55 -29.00 14.35
N GLY A 761 54.18 -30.27 14.54
CA GLY A 761 53.29 -30.70 15.63
C GLY A 761 53.84 -30.44 17.04
N SER A 762 55.15 -30.27 17.20
CA SER A 762 55.81 -29.94 18.49
C SER A 762 56.07 -28.45 18.69
N THR A 763 55.84 -27.62 17.68
CA THR A 763 56.10 -26.18 17.75
C THR A 763 55.05 -25.53 18.65
N GLN A 764 55.50 -24.81 19.67
CA GLN A 764 54.60 -24.03 20.53
C GLN A 764 54.48 -22.60 20.02
N PHE A 765 53.24 -22.12 19.87
CA PHE A 765 52.94 -20.76 19.42
C PHE A 765 51.74 -20.19 20.18
N GLN A 766 51.44 -18.91 19.97
CA GLN A 766 50.28 -18.25 20.51
C GLN A 766 49.66 -17.31 19.46
N LEU A 767 48.34 -17.28 19.43
CA LEU A 767 47.58 -16.25 18.72
C LEU A 767 47.26 -15.11 19.69
N ILE A 768 47.94 -13.99 19.51
CA ILE A 768 47.87 -12.83 20.38
C ILE A 768 46.79 -11.87 19.89
N PRO A 769 45.78 -11.58 20.72
CA PRO A 769 44.72 -10.63 20.41
C PRO A 769 45.17 -9.19 20.65
N ASP A 770 44.70 -8.27 19.82
CA ASP A 770 44.91 -6.84 19.97
C ASP A 770 43.63 -6.03 19.64
N ALA A 771 43.77 -4.70 19.54
CA ALA A 771 42.63 -3.83 19.23
C ALA A 771 41.99 -4.14 17.87
N GLN A 772 42.77 -4.60 16.89
CA GLN A 772 42.26 -5.00 15.59
C GLN A 772 41.48 -6.32 15.68
N THR A 773 41.96 -7.29 16.44
CA THR A 773 41.22 -8.54 16.74
C THR A 773 39.84 -8.25 17.31
N GLU A 774 39.75 -7.35 18.30
CA GLU A 774 38.49 -6.95 18.90
C GLU A 774 37.56 -6.26 17.89
N TYR A 775 38.09 -5.33 17.10
CA TYR A 775 37.32 -4.61 16.10
C TYR A 775 36.72 -5.55 15.05
N GLU A 776 37.56 -6.39 14.43
CA GLU A 776 37.15 -7.34 13.40
C GLU A 776 36.16 -8.37 13.94
N GLY A 777 36.46 -8.99 15.08
CA GLY A 777 35.60 -10.00 15.70
C GLY A 777 34.23 -9.44 16.09
N ARG A 778 34.18 -8.27 16.71
CA ARG A 778 32.91 -7.62 17.07
C ARG A 778 32.15 -7.14 15.83
N ALA A 779 32.83 -6.62 14.81
CA ALA A 779 32.19 -6.23 13.57
C ALA A 779 31.55 -7.45 12.87
N TYR A 780 32.27 -8.56 12.82
CA TYR A 780 31.79 -9.82 12.25
C TYR A 780 30.61 -10.41 13.03
N GLN A 781 30.65 -10.41 14.36
CA GLN A 781 29.55 -10.92 15.20
C GLN A 781 28.28 -10.08 15.10
N ASN A 782 28.40 -8.76 14.98
CA ASN A 782 27.25 -7.86 14.94
C ASN A 782 26.62 -7.71 13.55
N ALA A 783 27.29 -8.17 12.49
CA ALA A 783 26.81 -8.02 11.13
C ALA A 783 25.71 -9.06 10.80
N LYS A 784 24.59 -8.56 10.25
CA LYS A 784 23.52 -9.41 9.69
C LYS A 784 23.93 -10.06 8.36
N ASP A 785 24.72 -9.33 7.56
CA ASP A 785 25.35 -9.84 6.35
C ASP A 785 26.86 -9.82 6.55
N LYS A 786 27.48 -11.00 6.47
CA LYS A 786 28.90 -11.21 6.71
C LYS A 786 29.69 -11.33 5.39
N SER A 787 29.04 -11.11 4.25
CA SER A 787 29.68 -11.20 2.94
C SER A 787 30.80 -10.16 2.80
N GLY A 788 32.00 -10.63 2.45
CA GLY A 788 33.18 -9.77 2.32
C GLY A 788 33.77 -9.26 3.65
N MET A 789 33.30 -9.74 4.80
CA MET A 789 33.86 -9.42 6.10
C MET A 789 34.80 -10.53 6.57
N ASN A 790 35.97 -10.15 7.09
CA ASN A 790 36.86 -11.08 7.76
C ASN A 790 36.42 -11.25 9.23
N ASN A 791 36.52 -12.48 9.74
CA ASN A 791 36.44 -12.72 11.17
C ASN A 791 37.74 -12.25 11.85
N ALA A 792 37.82 -12.32 13.17
CA ALA A 792 38.92 -11.79 13.98
C ALA A 792 40.29 -12.35 13.59
N SER A 793 41.21 -11.50 13.16
CA SER A 793 42.61 -11.86 12.94
C SER A 793 43.46 -11.67 14.19
N TYR A 794 44.54 -12.44 14.30
CA TYR A 794 45.42 -12.50 15.47
C TYR A 794 46.88 -12.32 15.06
N GLN A 795 47.68 -11.66 15.90
CA GLN A 795 49.13 -11.67 15.72
C GLN A 795 49.69 -13.05 16.10
N VAL A 796 50.64 -13.55 15.34
CA VAL A 796 51.27 -14.85 15.62
C VAL A 796 52.55 -14.65 16.41
N ALA A 797 52.73 -15.41 17.50
CA ALA A 797 53.96 -15.40 18.29
C ALA A 797 54.47 -16.82 18.57
N PHE A 798 55.79 -17.02 18.53
CA PHE A 798 56.40 -18.25 19.04
C PHE A 798 56.67 -18.13 20.54
N LEU A 799 56.67 -19.26 21.23
CA LEU A 799 57.17 -19.30 22.61
C LEU A 799 58.67 -19.57 22.59
N ASN A 800 59.43 -18.67 23.22
CA ASN A 800 60.86 -18.90 23.46
C ASN A 800 61.08 -19.95 24.56
N ASP A 801 62.35 -20.31 24.83
CA ASP A 801 62.72 -21.33 25.83
C ASP A 801 62.26 -21.00 27.27
N GLU A 802 61.91 -19.74 27.54
CA GLU A 802 61.36 -19.27 28.82
C GLU A 802 59.82 -19.28 28.85
N GLY A 803 59.17 -19.72 27.77
CA GLY A 803 57.72 -19.79 27.64
C GLY A 803 57.03 -18.44 27.40
N LEU A 804 57.79 -17.41 27.00
CA LEU A 804 57.31 -16.07 26.68
C LEU A 804 57.07 -15.91 25.17
N PRO A 805 56.01 -15.20 24.76
CA PRO A 805 55.70 -15.00 23.35
C PRO A 805 56.58 -13.93 22.68
N GLU A 806 57.15 -14.26 21.53
CA GLU A 806 57.82 -13.33 20.61
C GLU A 806 57.03 -13.22 19.30
N ILE A 807 56.59 -12.00 18.98
CA ILE A 807 55.77 -11.72 17.79
C ILE A 807 56.58 -12.01 16.52
N MET A 808 56.00 -12.80 15.63
CA MET A 808 56.55 -13.05 14.31
C MET A 808 56.36 -11.82 13.43
N LEU A 809 57.42 -11.41 12.74
CA LEU A 809 57.40 -10.28 11.81
C LEU A 809 57.55 -10.78 10.37
N ASN A 810 56.91 -10.10 9.43
CA ASN A 810 57.11 -10.30 7.99
C ASN A 810 58.41 -9.61 7.52
N ASP A 811 58.72 -9.71 6.23
CA ASP A 811 59.93 -9.11 5.63
C ASP A 811 59.99 -7.58 5.77
N ASP A 812 58.84 -6.91 5.94
CA ASP A 812 58.70 -5.47 6.15
C ASP A 812 58.81 -5.05 7.63
N GLY A 813 58.97 -6.01 8.55
CA GLY A 813 59.06 -5.77 9.99
C GLY A 813 57.71 -5.58 10.69
N GLU A 814 56.59 -5.90 10.02
CA GLU A 814 55.25 -5.83 10.59
C GLU A 814 54.82 -7.18 11.20
N PRO A 815 54.01 -7.20 12.28
CA PRO A 815 53.46 -8.42 12.84
C PRO A 815 52.70 -9.27 11.81
N ILE A 816 53.07 -10.55 11.70
CA ILE A 816 52.29 -11.51 10.92
C ILE A 816 50.95 -11.71 11.61
N ARG A 817 49.88 -11.52 10.83
CA ARG A 817 48.50 -11.77 11.27
C ARG A 817 47.93 -13.00 10.59
N TRP A 818 47.19 -13.79 11.36
CA TRP A 818 46.52 -14.98 10.89
C TRP A 818 45.05 -14.96 11.31
N ALA A 819 44.17 -15.42 10.43
CA ALA A 819 42.74 -15.58 10.68
C ALA A 819 42.34 -16.96 10.16
N ALA A 820 41.54 -17.68 10.95
CA ALA A 820 41.01 -18.96 10.53
C ALA A 820 39.95 -18.78 9.44
N GLU A 821 39.87 -19.74 8.51
CA GLU A 821 38.90 -19.73 7.41
C GLU A 821 38.29 -21.11 7.22
N ILE A 822 36.96 -21.21 7.18
CA ILE A 822 36.26 -22.44 6.80
C ILE A 822 36.22 -22.52 5.27
N THR A 823 37.24 -23.15 4.69
CA THR A 823 37.37 -23.37 3.24
C THR A 823 36.26 -24.26 2.68
N ASP A 824 36.03 -24.24 1.37
CA ASP A 824 34.99 -25.08 0.74
C ASP A 824 35.26 -26.59 0.89
N ASP A 825 36.53 -27.01 0.90
CA ASP A 825 36.93 -28.39 1.22
C ASP A 825 36.55 -28.77 2.67
N MET A 826 36.77 -27.85 3.62
CA MET A 826 36.35 -28.05 5.00
C MET A 826 34.82 -28.14 5.09
N LYS A 827 34.05 -27.28 4.39
CA LYS A 827 32.58 -27.37 4.37
C LYS A 827 32.10 -28.73 3.91
N GLN A 828 32.70 -29.29 2.85
CA GLN A 828 32.37 -30.63 2.37
C GLN A 828 32.65 -31.70 3.44
N LYS A 829 33.80 -31.64 4.11
CA LYS A 829 34.15 -32.58 5.19
C LYS A 829 33.23 -32.43 6.41
N ILE A 830 32.82 -31.20 6.75
CA ILE A 830 31.87 -30.94 7.83
C ILE A 830 30.49 -31.53 7.50
N GLU A 831 30.04 -31.42 6.25
CA GLU A 831 28.78 -32.01 5.77
C GLU A 831 28.81 -33.54 5.90
N LEU A 832 29.91 -34.17 5.49
CA LEU A 832 30.11 -35.63 5.64
C LEU A 832 30.13 -36.04 7.12
N ALA A 833 30.79 -35.25 7.98
CA ALA A 833 30.83 -35.48 9.43
C ALA A 833 29.45 -35.39 10.08
N ALA A 834 28.65 -34.40 9.67
CA ALA A 834 27.27 -34.21 10.10
C ALA A 834 26.40 -35.40 9.73
N GLN A 835 26.44 -35.82 8.47
CA GLN A 835 25.69 -36.99 7.98
C GLN A 835 26.10 -38.26 8.75
N TYR A 836 27.40 -38.43 9.00
CA TYR A 836 27.93 -39.56 9.73
C TYR A 836 27.45 -39.61 11.19
N GLU A 837 27.49 -38.49 11.92
CA GLU A 837 26.98 -38.41 13.30
C GLU A 837 25.45 -38.62 13.36
N SER A 838 24.71 -38.17 12.34
CA SER A 838 23.26 -38.41 12.24
C SER A 838 22.92 -39.91 12.18
N LEU A 839 23.65 -40.64 11.34
CA LEU A 839 23.52 -42.08 11.16
C LEU A 839 23.96 -42.81 12.43
N LYS A 840 25.01 -42.33 13.10
CA LYS A 840 25.47 -42.85 14.38
C LYS A 840 24.42 -42.66 15.48
N VAL A 841 23.74 -41.51 15.56
CA VAL A 841 22.63 -41.27 16.49
C VAL A 841 21.46 -42.20 16.18
N ARG A 842 21.04 -42.30 14.91
CA ARG A 842 19.97 -43.21 14.47
C ARG A 842 20.29 -44.66 14.83
N ARG A 843 21.50 -45.11 14.52
CA ARG A 843 22.01 -46.43 14.90
C ARG A 843 21.95 -46.64 16.41
N ASN A 844 22.45 -45.67 17.19
CA ASN A 844 22.48 -45.77 18.65
C ASN A 844 21.06 -45.78 19.25
N ALA A 845 20.11 -45.04 18.68
CA ALA A 845 18.71 -45.06 19.09
C ALA A 845 18.07 -46.44 18.85
N ILE A 846 18.29 -47.03 17.67
CA ILE A 846 17.82 -48.39 17.35
C ILE A 846 18.44 -49.42 18.31
N MET A 847 19.74 -49.31 18.60
CA MET A 847 20.46 -50.21 19.51
C MET A 847 20.02 -50.07 20.97
N ARG A 848 19.71 -48.85 21.45
CA ARG A 848 19.23 -48.61 22.83
C ARG A 848 17.84 -49.20 23.07
N MET A 849 16.96 -49.19 22.07
CA MET A 849 15.63 -49.83 22.16
C MET A 849 15.71 -51.35 22.41
N GLY A 850 16.77 -52.00 21.92
CA GLY A 850 17.03 -53.42 22.17
C GLY A 850 17.63 -53.72 23.56
N GLN A 851 18.25 -52.73 24.22
CA GLN A 851 18.88 -52.90 25.54
C GLN A 851 17.93 -52.60 26.71
N THR A 852 16.88 -51.80 26.51
CA THR A 852 15.88 -51.45 27.53
C THR A 852 14.71 -52.44 27.63
N GLY A 853 14.79 -53.58 26.95
CA GLY A 853 13.78 -54.64 27.02
C GLY A 853 12.50 -54.39 26.21
N GLY A 854 12.47 -53.35 25.36
CA GLY A 854 11.38 -53.10 24.43
C GLY A 854 11.42 -54.05 23.22
N ALA A 855 10.25 -54.36 22.65
CA ALA A 855 10.18 -55.11 21.40
C ALA A 855 10.83 -54.31 20.27
N LEU A 856 11.88 -54.86 19.65
CA LEU A 856 12.50 -54.28 18.46
C LEU A 856 11.53 -54.36 17.27
N PRO A 857 11.43 -53.33 16.42
CA PRO A 857 10.72 -53.41 15.15
C PRO A 857 11.20 -54.60 14.30
N GLU A 858 10.31 -55.27 13.57
CA GLU A 858 10.62 -56.47 12.75
C GLU A 858 11.76 -56.26 11.73
N ASN A 859 12.08 -55.00 11.39
CA ASN A 859 13.11 -54.61 10.44
C ASN A 859 14.36 -53.95 11.08
N ALA A 860 14.47 -53.88 12.41
CA ALA A 860 15.53 -53.14 13.09
C ALA A 860 16.95 -53.62 12.71
N ALA A 861 17.14 -54.93 12.52
CA ALA A 861 18.44 -55.49 12.11
C ALA A 861 18.82 -55.11 10.66
N ALA A 862 17.85 -55.01 9.76
CA ALA A 862 18.07 -54.57 8.39
C ALA A 862 18.38 -53.07 8.34
N GLU A 863 17.66 -52.27 9.15
CA GLU A 863 17.88 -50.84 9.27
C GLU A 863 19.26 -50.50 9.86
N VAL A 864 19.71 -51.21 10.89
CA VAL A 864 21.08 -51.03 11.44
C VAL A 864 22.16 -51.38 10.42
N LYS A 865 21.92 -52.38 9.57
CA LYS A 865 22.85 -52.77 8.50
C LYS A 865 22.92 -51.72 7.40
N ASP A 866 21.77 -51.18 6.98
CA ASP A 866 21.67 -50.09 6.00
C ASP A 866 22.36 -48.82 6.51
N VAL A 867 22.08 -48.42 7.75
CA VAL A 867 22.72 -47.28 8.40
C VAL A 867 24.24 -47.45 8.51
N ARG A 868 24.74 -48.67 8.79
CA ARG A 868 26.20 -48.94 8.77
C ARG A 868 26.81 -48.81 7.38
N SER A 869 26.13 -49.31 6.35
CA SER A 869 26.61 -49.19 4.96
C SER A 869 26.74 -47.73 4.55
N GLN A 870 25.74 -46.89 4.87
CA GLN A 870 25.78 -45.45 4.61
C GLN A 870 26.91 -44.77 5.40
N MET A 871 27.17 -45.18 6.64
CA MET A 871 28.31 -44.69 7.42
C MET A 871 29.67 -45.05 6.79
N GLU A 872 29.83 -46.27 6.27
CA GLU A 872 31.04 -46.72 5.58
C GLU A 872 31.28 -45.95 4.27
N GLU A 873 30.22 -45.64 3.52
CA GLU A 873 30.31 -44.79 2.31
C GLU A 873 30.80 -43.38 2.64
N LEU A 874 30.30 -42.78 3.72
CA LEU A 874 30.75 -41.46 4.18
C LEU A 874 32.21 -41.49 4.66
N GLU A 875 32.64 -42.56 5.33
CA GLU A 875 34.05 -42.76 5.72
C GLU A 875 34.98 -42.82 4.49
N GLN A 876 34.56 -43.50 3.41
CA GLN A 876 35.32 -43.53 2.16
C GLN A 876 35.39 -42.16 1.50
N GLN A 877 34.27 -41.44 1.44
CA GLN A 877 34.23 -40.08 0.86
C GLN A 877 35.09 -39.09 1.63
N ALA A 878 35.18 -39.23 2.96
CA ALA A 878 35.99 -38.36 3.81
C ALA A 878 37.47 -38.78 3.88
N GLY A 879 37.85 -39.94 3.31
CA GLY A 879 39.22 -40.48 3.40
C GLY A 879 39.60 -40.98 4.80
N GLY A 880 38.62 -41.39 5.62
CA GLY A 880 38.81 -41.79 7.01
C GLY A 880 37.58 -41.45 7.87
N ASN A 881 37.77 -41.30 9.18
CA ASN A 881 36.67 -40.86 10.05
C ASN A 881 36.22 -39.43 9.65
N PRO A 882 34.95 -39.21 9.22
CA PRO A 882 34.49 -37.91 8.74
C PRO A 882 34.63 -36.78 9.76
N VAL A 883 34.42 -37.06 11.06
CA VAL A 883 34.57 -36.09 12.14
C VAL A 883 36.04 -35.67 12.33
N ALA A 884 36.96 -36.62 12.21
CA ALA A 884 38.39 -36.34 12.27
C ALA A 884 38.86 -35.52 11.08
N ALA A 885 38.43 -35.91 9.88
CA ALA A 885 38.74 -35.19 8.65
C ALA A 885 38.24 -33.75 8.68
N ALA A 886 37.04 -33.51 9.23
CA ALA A 886 36.46 -32.17 9.36
C ALA A 886 37.15 -31.30 10.41
N THR A 887 37.58 -31.88 11.52
CA THR A 887 38.22 -31.13 12.62
C THR A 887 39.70 -30.89 12.41
N GLY A 888 40.33 -31.46 11.38
CA GLY A 888 41.78 -31.44 11.19
C GLY A 888 42.55 -32.12 12.33
N LYS A 889 41.83 -32.61 13.34
CA LYS A 889 42.34 -33.51 14.35
C LYS A 889 42.75 -34.71 13.55
N VAL A 890 44.06 -34.93 13.48
CA VAL A 890 44.55 -36.28 13.32
C VAL A 890 43.90 -37.00 14.51
N THR A 891 42.75 -37.65 14.30
CA THR A 891 42.50 -38.89 15.03
C THR A 891 43.74 -39.63 14.68
N GLY A 892 44.67 -39.66 15.63
CA GLY A 892 45.84 -40.44 15.43
C GLY A 892 45.29 -41.77 14.95
N ASN A 893 45.74 -42.21 13.78
CA ASN A 893 46.09 -43.61 13.62
C ASN A 893 47.26 -43.96 14.60
N LYS A 894 47.22 -43.36 15.79
CA LYS A 894 48.16 -43.00 16.86
C LYS A 894 47.40 -42.17 17.94
N VAL A 895 46.11 -42.42 18.23
CA VAL A 895 45.74 -42.36 19.65
C VAL A 895 46.57 -43.48 20.21
N ASP A 896 47.71 -43.06 20.73
CA ASP A 896 48.89 -43.84 21.02
C ASP A 896 48.54 -45.31 21.24
N LEU A 897 48.76 -46.15 20.21
CA LEU A 897 48.53 -47.59 20.33
C LEU A 897 49.28 -48.12 21.57
N THR A 898 50.37 -47.44 21.95
CA THR A 898 51.10 -47.63 23.20
C THR A 898 50.26 -47.30 24.45
N GLU A 899 49.48 -46.23 24.46
CA GLU A 899 48.59 -45.83 25.56
C GLU A 899 47.35 -46.72 25.66
N GLN A 900 46.73 -47.08 24.53
CA GLN A 900 45.62 -48.04 24.53
C GLN A 900 46.09 -49.43 24.97
N LEU A 901 47.29 -49.84 24.54
CA LEU A 901 47.94 -51.05 25.00
C LEU A 901 48.29 -50.97 26.49
N ARG A 902 48.74 -49.81 26.99
CA ARG A 902 49.00 -49.59 28.43
C ARG A 902 47.72 -49.74 29.25
N ILE A 903 46.64 -49.07 28.86
CA ILE A 903 45.34 -49.13 29.57
C ILE A 903 44.76 -50.55 29.52
N ALA A 904 44.86 -51.25 28.38
CA ALA A 904 44.40 -52.63 28.26
C ALA A 904 45.22 -53.60 29.13
N LYS A 905 46.54 -53.42 29.21
CA LYS A 905 47.44 -54.18 30.10
C LYS A 905 47.13 -53.92 31.57
N GLU A 906 46.93 -52.66 31.96
CA GLU A 906 46.51 -52.29 33.33
C GLU A 906 45.12 -52.84 33.69
N GLY A 907 44.21 -52.86 32.73
CA GLY A 907 42.89 -53.47 32.89
C GLY A 907 42.96 -54.98 33.08
N LEU A 908 43.87 -55.66 32.36
CA LEU A 908 44.12 -57.09 32.52
C LEU A 908 44.74 -57.40 33.88
N ASP A 909 45.71 -56.61 34.33
CA ASP A 909 46.34 -56.75 35.65
C ASP A 909 45.34 -56.54 36.79
N LYS A 910 44.46 -55.54 36.67
CA LYS A 910 43.34 -55.33 37.61
C LYS A 910 42.33 -56.48 37.57
N ALA A 911 42.01 -57.01 36.39
CA ALA A 911 41.10 -58.15 36.25
C ALA A 911 41.64 -59.41 36.93
N PHE A 912 42.96 -59.63 36.87
CA PHE A 912 43.62 -60.70 37.63
C PHE A 912 43.64 -60.42 39.14
N ALA A 913 43.87 -59.17 39.55
CA ALA A 913 43.86 -58.78 40.97
C ALA A 913 42.49 -58.95 41.65
N ILE A 914 41.39 -58.85 40.89
CA ILE A 914 40.01 -58.99 41.42
C ILE A 914 39.36 -60.36 41.13
N ASN A 915 40.08 -61.35 40.59
CA ASN A 915 39.52 -62.65 40.18
C ASN A 915 38.31 -62.51 39.23
N ALA A 916 38.40 -61.62 38.25
CA ALA A 916 37.33 -61.43 37.25
C ALA A 916 37.07 -62.72 36.45
N SER A 917 35.88 -62.85 35.88
CA SER A 917 35.49 -64.05 35.12
C SER A 917 36.42 -64.31 33.92
N ARG A 918 36.68 -65.59 33.61
CA ARG A 918 37.53 -66.02 32.47
C ARG A 918 37.15 -65.36 31.13
N SER A 919 35.87 -65.05 30.92
CA SER A 919 35.38 -64.38 29.71
C SER A 919 35.95 -62.96 29.58
N ILE A 920 35.97 -62.20 30.69
CA ILE A 920 36.50 -60.83 30.74
C ILE A 920 38.01 -60.84 30.49
N THR A 921 38.72 -61.76 31.15
CA THR A 921 40.18 -61.91 31.01
C THR A 921 40.57 -62.32 29.58
N ASN A 922 39.83 -63.23 28.95
CA ASN A 922 40.09 -63.67 27.58
C ASN A 922 39.80 -62.58 26.55
N ASN A 923 38.75 -61.76 26.76
CA ASN A 923 38.44 -60.63 25.88
C ASN A 923 39.51 -59.54 25.96
N LEU A 924 39.98 -59.19 27.17
CA LEU A 924 41.08 -58.23 27.36
C LEU A 924 42.38 -58.74 26.74
N ALA A 925 42.70 -60.03 26.89
CA ALA A 925 43.88 -60.63 26.27
C ALA A 925 43.80 -60.63 24.73
N ALA A 926 42.63 -60.91 24.15
CA ALA A 926 42.42 -60.83 22.71
C ALA A 926 42.51 -59.39 22.18
N GLN A 927 42.03 -58.42 22.95
CA GLN A 927 42.12 -56.99 22.64
C GLN A 927 43.58 -56.51 22.67
N ILE A 928 44.36 -56.88 23.69
CA ILE A 928 45.81 -56.60 23.76
C ILE A 928 46.53 -57.15 22.54
N LYS A 929 46.25 -58.41 22.17
CA LYS A 929 46.91 -59.07 21.05
C LYS A 929 46.59 -58.42 19.69
N ARG A 930 45.37 -57.89 19.52
CA ARG A 930 45.01 -57.07 18.35
C ARG A 930 45.77 -55.76 18.33
N LEU A 931 45.80 -55.05 19.46
CA LEU A 931 46.49 -53.76 19.58
C LEU A 931 48.00 -53.90 19.35
N GLU A 932 48.62 -54.99 19.81
CA GLU A 932 50.04 -55.29 19.54
C GLU A 932 50.31 -55.54 18.05
N ALA A 933 49.45 -56.31 17.37
CA ALA A 933 49.59 -56.58 15.95
C ALA A 933 49.35 -55.32 15.08
N GLU A 934 48.41 -54.47 15.48
CA GLU A 934 48.17 -53.17 14.83
C GLU A 934 49.34 -52.20 15.06
N LEU A 935 49.95 -52.20 16.25
CA LEU A 935 51.16 -51.41 16.54
C LEU A 935 52.36 -51.87 15.69
N GLU A 936 52.53 -53.18 15.51
CA GLU A 936 53.61 -53.77 14.72
C GLU A 936 53.43 -53.53 13.21
N GLN A 937 52.19 -53.37 12.72
CA GLN A 937 51.94 -52.97 11.32
C GLN A 937 52.15 -51.47 11.05
N VAL A 938 52.06 -50.64 12.09
CA VAL A 938 52.20 -49.18 12.01
C VAL A 938 53.66 -48.72 12.19
N GLN A 939 54.49 -49.54 12.83
CA GLN A 939 55.95 -49.36 12.95
C GLN A 939 56.68 -49.89 11.72
#